data_AF-A0A8H6XW49-F1
#
_entry.id   AF-A0A8H6XW49-F1
#
_cell.length_a   1.000
_cell.length_b   1.000
_cell.length_c   1.000
_cell.angle_alpha   90.00
_cell.angle_beta   90.00
_cell.angle_gamma   90.00
#
_symmetry.space_group_name_H-M   'P 1'
#
loop_
_entity.id
_entity.type
_entity.pdbx_description
1 polymer ?
#
loop_
_entity_poly.entity_id
_entity_poly.type
_entity_poly.pdbx_seq_one_letter_code
_entity_poly.pdbx_strand_id
1 'polypeptide(L)'
;MRAHSRDFASHILPSSPPSPGVLCAFGDAITSLRHEVGRTHICKLADVKASDIIDTCKSLASQASEVLEKQGIIPSRQRHTFEADMRYSGQALSLPVGFSLKALEEDGLHVLERSFTALHHSLFTYSLDLHVEIINLRSRVEEVSEEIILKDLAKSDEGGIPSAEALTGRTQIYWNGTTYTEVPIWERTALRDGDHIAGPAIITEMDSNTIVMPDHRAEVDRFGNILLWPTDSAGVRAEDNQKVVTELVEAALANARLEMDALILRSALSPAMREQLDYFPMISAGSGPNDGKMVIGQFGSYIQHFLRIWKGTIEEGDVFLTNDPYDVQGGISHLNDMLVMLPVYHNGKRVAWTANQGHFTDVGGQSPGSLPINGRTIFEDGIQIPLSKLYDRGKLNEALVNVICRNSRTPDFSRADLHALVAACRIAGQRVTEMCTRFGTEAFETALNDLLDRNKIAFAQLLKTSIPARRMTFSDWMDDDGTGMGPWKVSCTMFKEPLEDGSGERLRLDASTDPQAESSVNWLTTWKMRSSAYLIKALDPSITLNDGAYDLMDVRIPLGTLLNPVRPAALSCRTHLLGRTLDLILGLIGQRQPRFMTAAGFSDSPHLFYSGWRADGTWFQLYQIGFGGVPGRPVGDGLDGHSMFPSMKTVPNEFLELYFPLRIEHYSTIPDSGGAGLHRGGNGVRIDYCFLRAGELSIHDDRWLTKPWGVNGGEPGARSSKTLVRASDGARISLPSKADFIAVREGDVLEWCTWGGGGYGAPYARPAEIVAREVREGLVTRDGALRYGVALTDALEVEAGATANLRAEMIAQMAAKGREEGAFEINRGGTLAEIFERCEEETGLLPPRLPSGRTLRGPAAGLEHIVALHARRQAEDREEFGNNYERYAGLAAESAGGAVGAGGGRRCC
;
A
#
# COMPACT_ATOMS: atom_id res chain seq x y z
N MET A 1 21.20 -19.21 32.51
CA MET A 1 21.43 -17.81 32.10
C MET A 1 21.35 -17.76 30.58
N ARG A 2 20.48 -16.92 30.02
CA ARG A 2 20.31 -16.75 28.57
C ARG A 2 21.48 -15.93 28.03
N ALA A 3 22.26 -16.47 27.11
CA ALA A 3 23.34 -15.77 26.42
C ALA A 3 22.73 -14.88 25.32
N HIS A 4 22.67 -13.57 25.55
CA HIS A 4 21.95 -12.62 24.70
C HIS A 4 22.80 -11.92 23.61
N SER A 5 24.12 -12.18 23.53
CA SER A 5 25.00 -11.47 22.58
C SER A 5 25.16 -12.16 21.22
N ARG A 6 24.72 -13.41 21.06
CA ARG A 6 24.97 -14.20 19.83
C ARG A 6 24.02 -13.87 18.68
N ASP A 7 22.79 -13.43 18.96
CA ASP A 7 21.74 -13.44 17.93
C ASP A 7 21.74 -12.21 16.99
N PHE A 8 22.54 -11.17 17.28
CA PHE A 8 22.41 -9.89 16.57
C PHE A 8 23.51 -9.50 15.57
N ALA A 9 24.70 -10.11 15.55
CA ALA A 9 25.71 -9.67 14.59
C ALA A 9 26.76 -10.74 14.23
N SER A 10 26.85 -11.08 12.94
CA SER A 10 27.93 -11.89 12.37
C SER A 10 28.84 -11.09 11.43
N HIS A 11 28.57 -9.79 11.27
CA HIS A 11 29.44 -8.83 10.56
C HIS A 11 29.86 -7.63 11.42
N ILE A 12 29.40 -7.56 12.68
CA ILE A 12 29.91 -6.61 13.67
C ILE A 12 30.58 -7.47 14.73
N LEU A 13 31.86 -7.20 14.99
CA LEU A 13 32.61 -7.85 16.06
C LEU A 13 31.88 -7.61 17.39
N PRO A 14 31.37 -8.64 18.08
CA PRO A 14 30.76 -8.45 19.38
C PRO A 14 31.84 -7.96 20.35
N SER A 15 31.66 -6.73 20.86
CA SER A 15 32.55 -6.12 21.84
C SER A 15 31.80 -5.93 23.16
N SER A 16 32.40 -6.37 24.26
CA SER A 16 31.93 -6.02 25.61
C SER A 16 32.78 -4.88 26.17
N PRO A 17 32.26 -3.65 26.34
CA PRO A 17 33.01 -2.55 26.90
C PRO A 17 33.30 -2.76 28.40
N PRO A 18 34.30 -2.09 28.99
CA PRO A 18 34.57 -2.16 30.42
C PRO A 18 33.36 -1.63 31.23
N SER A 19 32.99 -2.34 32.30
CA SER A 19 31.88 -1.96 33.20
C SER A 19 30.58 -1.65 32.44
N PRO A 20 30.04 -2.61 31.68
CA PRO A 20 28.89 -2.39 30.82
C PRO A 20 27.64 -1.94 31.60
N GLY A 21 27.56 -2.21 32.90
CA GLY A 21 26.48 -1.75 33.77
C GLY A 21 26.48 -0.24 34.03
N VAL A 22 27.59 0.47 33.77
CA VAL A 22 27.70 1.94 33.90
C VAL A 22 27.91 2.65 32.56
N LEU A 23 27.80 1.95 31.43
CA LEU A 23 28.01 2.51 30.09
C LEU A 23 27.05 3.67 29.78
N CYS A 24 25.82 3.62 30.28
CA CYS A 24 24.86 4.72 30.14
C CYS A 24 25.36 6.00 30.87
N ALA A 25 25.91 5.85 32.07
CA ALA A 25 26.48 6.97 32.82
C ALA A 25 27.74 7.53 32.15
N PHE A 26 28.54 6.67 31.50
CA PHE A 26 29.65 7.12 30.66
C PHE A 26 29.15 7.89 29.43
N GLY A 27 28.11 7.41 28.76
CA GLY A 27 27.41 8.10 27.67
C GLY A 27 26.91 9.48 28.10
N ASP A 28 26.29 9.58 29.27
CA ASP A 28 25.85 10.85 29.85
C ASP A 28 27.04 11.79 30.14
N ALA A 29 28.15 11.25 30.64
CA ALA A 29 29.35 12.04 30.96
C ALA A 29 30.10 12.59 29.72
N ILE A 30 30.06 11.89 28.59
CA ILE A 30 30.69 12.33 27.33
C ILE A 30 29.74 13.11 26.42
N THR A 31 28.45 13.17 26.74
CA THR A 31 27.46 13.86 25.91
C THR A 31 27.65 15.36 26.01
N SER A 32 27.94 16.00 24.87
CA SER A 32 28.04 17.46 24.80
C SER A 32 26.65 18.09 24.79
N LEU A 33 26.50 19.21 25.52
CA LEU A 33 25.27 20.00 25.51
C LEU A 33 25.03 20.54 24.10
N ARG A 34 23.83 20.31 23.55
CA ARG A 34 23.44 20.79 22.22
C ARG A 34 22.03 21.33 22.22
N HIS A 35 21.81 22.37 21.44
CA HIS A 35 20.48 22.90 21.14
C HIS A 35 20.31 23.11 19.65
N GLU A 36 19.11 22.87 19.15
CA GLU A 36 18.77 22.93 17.74
C GLU A 36 17.53 23.79 17.56
N VAL A 37 17.60 24.75 16.64
CA VAL A 37 16.47 25.61 16.28
C VAL A 37 16.29 25.52 14.77
N GLY A 38 15.04 25.26 14.36
CA GLY A 38 14.65 25.14 12.95
C GLY A 38 13.54 26.12 12.58
N ARG A 39 13.50 26.52 11.31
CA ARG A 39 12.42 27.34 10.74
C ARG A 39 12.02 26.79 9.37
N THR A 40 10.72 26.66 9.15
CA THR A 40 10.17 26.36 7.82
C THR A 40 10.40 27.53 6.86
N HIS A 41 11.00 27.22 5.72
CA HIS A 41 11.44 28.16 4.70
C HIS A 41 11.27 27.52 3.32
N ILE A 42 10.02 27.41 2.85
CA ILE A 42 9.67 26.75 1.58
C ILE A 42 9.98 27.70 0.43
N CYS A 43 11.03 27.40 -0.34
CA CYS A 43 11.39 28.16 -1.55
C CYS A 43 12.17 27.29 -2.53
N LYS A 44 12.11 27.62 -3.83
CA LYS A 44 13.05 27.06 -4.81
C LYS A 44 14.42 27.70 -4.60
N LEU A 45 15.47 26.90 -4.71
CA LEU A 45 16.85 27.36 -4.62
C LEU A 45 17.15 28.45 -5.67
N ALA A 46 16.51 28.40 -6.83
CA ALA A 46 16.63 29.41 -7.88
C ALA A 46 15.97 30.76 -7.54
N ASP A 47 15.03 30.78 -6.59
CA ASP A 47 14.19 31.95 -6.27
C ASP A 47 14.64 32.67 -4.98
N VAL A 48 15.68 32.17 -4.30
CA VAL A 48 16.21 32.71 -3.04
C VAL A 48 17.62 33.27 -3.23
N LYS A 49 18.04 34.22 -2.40
CA LYS A 49 19.42 34.69 -2.37
C LYS A 49 20.21 34.03 -1.25
N ALA A 50 21.50 33.80 -1.48
CA ALA A 50 22.40 33.28 -0.44
C ALA A 50 22.38 34.16 0.83
N SER A 51 22.26 35.49 0.68
CA SER A 51 22.13 36.42 1.80
C SER A 51 20.94 36.11 2.70
N ASP A 52 19.79 35.75 2.13
CA ASP A 52 18.55 35.51 2.88
C ASP A 52 18.67 34.23 3.73
N ILE A 53 19.34 33.21 3.19
CA ILE A 53 19.68 31.98 3.92
C ILE A 53 20.67 32.28 5.03
N ILE A 54 21.75 33.03 4.73
CA ILE A 54 22.78 33.40 5.72
C ILE A 54 22.15 34.16 6.89
N ASP A 55 21.30 35.14 6.62
CA ASP A 55 20.64 35.95 7.65
C ASP A 55 19.69 35.10 8.50
N THR A 56 18.94 34.20 7.87
CA THR A 56 18.07 33.26 8.58
C THR A 56 18.88 32.32 9.47
N CYS A 57 19.96 31.73 8.96
CA CYS A 57 20.85 30.86 9.72
C CYS A 57 21.55 31.58 10.88
N LYS A 58 22.03 32.81 10.68
CA LYS A 58 22.61 33.65 11.74
C LYS A 58 21.58 33.93 12.85
N SER A 59 20.32 34.21 12.48
CA SER A 59 19.24 34.39 13.45
C SER A 59 18.95 33.11 14.24
N LEU A 60 18.87 31.95 13.57
CA LEU A 60 18.67 30.65 14.23
C LEU A 60 19.84 30.29 15.17
N ALA A 61 21.07 30.55 14.73
CA ALA A 61 22.28 30.35 15.54
C ALA A 61 22.27 31.21 16.80
N SER A 62 21.85 32.48 16.70
CA SER A 62 21.71 33.37 17.85
C SER A 62 20.69 32.83 18.85
N GLN A 63 19.51 32.40 18.38
CA GLN A 63 18.47 31.83 19.23
C GLN A 63 18.96 30.56 19.95
N ALA A 64 19.66 29.68 19.24
CA ALA A 64 20.23 28.47 19.83
C ALA A 64 21.35 28.79 20.84
N SER A 65 22.21 29.75 20.52
CA SER A 65 23.30 30.22 21.38
C SER A 65 22.78 30.82 22.69
N GLU A 66 21.72 31.63 22.65
CA GLU A 66 21.07 32.21 23.84
C GLU A 66 20.59 31.14 24.84
N VAL A 67 20.17 29.96 24.34
CA VAL A 67 19.75 28.84 25.21
C VAL A 67 20.96 28.21 25.89
N LEU A 68 22.06 27.97 25.15
CA LEU A 68 23.29 27.42 25.71
C LEU A 68 23.97 28.39 26.69
N GLU A 69 23.94 29.70 26.40
CA GLU A 69 24.46 30.72 27.31
C GLU A 69 23.70 30.73 28.65
N LYS A 70 22.37 30.59 28.63
CA LYS A 70 21.54 30.44 29.84
C LYS A 70 21.86 29.17 30.63
N GLN A 71 22.45 28.16 29.98
CA GLN A 71 22.94 26.94 30.60
C GLN A 71 24.41 27.02 31.03
N GLY A 72 25.06 28.18 30.87
CA GLY A 72 26.43 28.44 31.32
C GLY A 72 27.52 28.18 30.27
N ILE A 73 27.16 27.89 29.01
CA ILE A 73 28.13 27.64 27.94
C ILE A 73 28.44 28.94 27.19
N ILE A 74 29.65 29.47 27.37
CA ILE A 74 30.09 30.72 26.74
C ILE A 74 30.29 30.57 25.21
N PRO A 75 30.09 31.63 24.39
CA PRO A 75 30.22 31.57 22.94
C PRO A 75 31.55 31.02 22.41
N SER A 76 32.66 31.28 23.09
CA SER A 76 33.98 30.76 22.69
C SER A 76 34.12 29.24 22.84
N ARG A 77 33.18 28.60 23.54
CA ARG A 77 33.07 27.14 23.68
C ARG A 77 31.89 26.58 22.88
N GLN A 78 31.36 27.31 21.90
CA GLN A 78 30.25 26.85 21.07
C GLN A 78 30.73 26.55 19.64
N ARG A 79 30.21 25.47 19.06
CA ARG A 79 30.35 25.11 17.64
C ARG A 79 29.00 25.23 16.97
N HIS A 80 28.95 25.96 15.87
CA HIS A 80 27.74 26.17 15.08
C HIS A 80 27.78 25.29 13.83
N THR A 81 26.73 24.53 13.59
CA THR A 81 26.52 23.76 12.36
C THR A 81 25.16 24.11 11.75
N PHE A 82 25.09 24.03 10.42
CA PHE A 82 23.91 24.44 9.66
C PHE A 82 23.49 23.32 8.73
N GLU A 83 22.18 23.12 8.64
CA GLU A 83 21.57 22.15 7.75
C GLU A 83 20.40 22.80 7.00
N ALA A 84 20.30 22.48 5.71
CA ALA A 84 19.13 22.79 4.90
C ALA A 84 18.41 21.47 4.58
N ASP A 85 17.14 21.38 4.92
CA ASP A 85 16.29 20.28 4.46
C ASP A 85 15.93 20.55 3.00
N MET A 86 16.51 19.79 2.08
CA MET A 86 16.41 20.01 0.63
C MET A 86 15.76 18.83 -0.09
N ARG A 87 15.06 19.10 -1.19
CA ARG A 87 14.44 18.07 -2.04
C ARG A 87 14.29 18.57 -3.48
N TYR A 88 14.08 17.70 -4.46
CA TYR A 88 13.60 18.17 -5.77
C TYR A 88 12.16 18.68 -5.65
N SER A 89 11.80 19.69 -6.46
CA SER A 89 10.43 20.20 -6.53
C SER A 89 9.48 19.07 -6.91
N GLY A 90 8.49 18.82 -6.06
CA GLY A 90 7.59 17.67 -6.20
C GLY A 90 8.07 16.37 -5.54
N GLN A 91 9.18 16.33 -4.79
CA GLN A 91 9.44 15.24 -3.84
C GLN A 91 8.70 15.51 -2.51
N ALA A 92 8.40 14.45 -1.75
CA ALA A 92 7.76 14.58 -0.44
C ALA A 92 8.82 14.80 0.64
N LEU A 93 9.75 13.85 0.75
CA LEU A 93 10.74 13.81 1.81
C LEU A 93 11.98 14.64 1.45
N SER A 94 12.49 15.35 2.45
CA SER A 94 13.71 16.15 2.36
C SER A 94 14.93 15.38 2.86
N LEU A 95 16.09 15.71 2.28
CA LEU A 95 17.40 15.29 2.77
C LEU A 95 18.02 16.43 3.59
N PRO A 96 18.56 16.15 4.79
CA PRO A 96 19.33 17.14 5.53
C PRO A 96 20.70 17.32 4.87
N VAL A 97 20.93 18.50 4.30
CA VAL A 97 22.19 18.87 3.65
C VAL A 97 22.97 19.79 4.58
N GLY A 98 24.04 19.25 5.15
CA GLY A 98 24.96 20.02 5.98
C GLY A 98 25.81 20.99 5.16
N PHE A 99 25.99 22.22 5.64
CA PHE A 99 26.83 23.23 5.00
C PHE A 99 27.48 24.17 6.02
N SER A 100 28.44 24.98 5.57
CA SER A 100 29.03 26.05 6.38
C SER A 100 28.67 27.42 5.79
N LEU A 101 28.46 28.42 6.65
CA LEU A 101 28.19 29.79 6.21
C LEU A 101 29.32 30.34 5.34
N LYS A 102 30.58 30.01 5.66
CA LYS A 102 31.74 30.41 4.87
C LYS A 102 31.65 29.87 3.43
N ALA A 103 31.34 28.59 3.27
CA ALA A 103 31.20 28.00 1.93
C ALA A 103 30.02 28.60 1.16
N LEU A 104 28.93 28.96 1.86
CA LEU A 104 27.77 29.63 1.26
C LEU A 104 28.09 31.08 0.85
N GLU A 105 28.96 31.78 1.59
CA GLU A 105 29.47 33.13 1.28
C GLU A 105 30.43 33.11 0.08
N GLU A 106 31.27 32.08 -0.04
CA GLU A 106 32.27 31.93 -1.11
C GLU A 106 31.66 31.42 -2.44
N ASP A 107 30.86 30.35 -2.39
CA ASP A 107 30.35 29.64 -3.57
C ASP A 107 28.86 29.92 -3.87
N GLY A 108 28.19 30.70 -3.02
CA GLY A 108 26.75 30.93 -3.14
C GLY A 108 25.94 29.64 -3.00
N LEU A 109 24.74 29.63 -3.57
CA LEU A 109 23.80 28.50 -3.46
C LEU A 109 24.29 27.20 -4.13
N HIS A 110 25.32 27.27 -4.98
CA HIS A 110 25.89 26.10 -5.64
C HIS A 110 26.50 25.09 -4.66
N VAL A 111 26.95 25.53 -3.48
CA VAL A 111 27.43 24.59 -2.45
C VAL A 111 26.31 23.66 -1.98
N LEU A 112 25.10 24.20 -1.81
CA LEU A 112 23.92 23.45 -1.37
C LEU A 112 23.47 22.48 -2.47
N GLU A 113 23.39 22.97 -3.71
CA GLU A 113 23.04 22.16 -4.87
C GLU A 113 23.99 20.97 -5.07
N ARG A 114 25.31 21.20 -5.11
CA ARG A 114 26.30 20.13 -5.26
C ARG A 114 26.24 19.10 -4.12
N SER A 115 26.05 19.58 -2.89
CA SER A 115 25.98 18.71 -1.72
C SER A 115 24.70 17.86 -1.74
N PHE A 116 23.58 18.45 -2.13
CA PHE A 116 22.33 17.74 -2.36
C PHE A 116 22.46 16.69 -3.48
N THR A 117 23.01 17.06 -4.64
CA THR A 117 23.23 16.12 -5.76
C THR A 117 24.13 14.96 -5.36
N ALA A 118 25.24 15.22 -4.67
CA ALA A 118 26.16 14.18 -4.21
C ALA A 118 25.49 13.24 -3.19
N LEU A 119 24.75 13.79 -2.24
CA LEU A 119 24.01 13.00 -1.25
C LEU A 119 22.91 12.15 -1.92
N HIS A 120 22.17 12.72 -2.86
CA HIS A 120 21.13 12.02 -3.62
C HIS A 120 21.72 10.87 -4.44
N HIS A 121 22.87 11.09 -5.10
CA HIS A 121 23.56 10.02 -5.83
C HIS A 121 24.11 8.94 -4.89
N SER A 122 24.60 9.31 -3.70
CA SER A 122 25.07 8.36 -2.69
C SER A 122 23.95 7.49 -2.12
N LEU A 123 22.76 8.06 -1.91
CA LEU A 123 21.63 7.37 -1.29
C LEU A 123 20.77 6.60 -2.30
N PHE A 124 20.59 7.14 -3.50
CA PHE A 124 19.61 6.64 -4.48
C PHE A 124 20.23 6.23 -5.81
N THR A 125 21.54 6.42 -6.03
CA THR A 125 22.29 6.07 -7.26
C THR A 125 21.94 6.88 -8.52
N TYR A 126 21.22 7.99 -8.37
CA TYR A 126 20.92 8.92 -9.47
C TYR A 126 20.78 10.37 -8.98
N SER A 127 20.67 11.31 -9.91
CA SER A 127 20.26 12.70 -9.69
C SER A 127 19.33 13.13 -10.83
N LEU A 128 18.50 14.14 -10.61
CA LEU A 128 17.54 14.64 -11.59
C LEU A 128 17.93 16.06 -12.01
N ASP A 129 17.62 16.42 -13.24
CA ASP A 129 17.72 17.80 -13.74
C ASP A 129 16.41 18.54 -13.44
N LEU A 130 16.11 18.70 -12.14
CA LEU A 130 14.90 19.35 -11.63
C LEU A 130 15.28 20.45 -10.64
N HIS A 131 14.39 21.44 -10.48
CA HIS A 131 14.56 22.48 -9.48
C HIS A 131 14.66 21.88 -8.07
N VAL A 132 15.62 22.34 -7.29
CA VAL A 132 15.77 21.97 -5.88
C VAL A 132 15.03 23.00 -5.01
N GLU A 133 14.36 22.53 -3.96
CA GLU A 133 13.66 23.33 -2.97
C GLU A 133 14.33 23.19 -1.59
N ILE A 134 14.33 24.28 -0.83
CA ILE A 134 14.59 24.27 0.61
C ILE A 134 13.23 24.22 1.30
N ILE A 135 13.10 23.38 2.33
CA ILE A 135 11.87 23.21 3.12
C ILE A 135 12.05 23.78 4.52
N ASN A 136 13.17 23.47 5.17
CA ASN A 136 13.53 24.04 6.46
C ASN A 136 15.01 24.42 6.47
N LEU A 137 15.34 25.41 7.31
CA LEU A 137 16.70 25.74 7.69
C LEU A 137 16.87 25.44 9.18
N ARG A 138 18.00 24.85 9.55
CA ARG A 138 18.34 24.49 10.93
C ARG A 138 19.71 25.03 11.30
N SER A 139 19.81 25.48 12.55
CA SER A 139 21.09 25.72 13.20
C SER A 139 21.17 24.84 14.44
N ARG A 140 22.26 24.09 14.54
CA ARG A 140 22.65 23.39 15.76
C ARG A 140 23.83 24.12 16.39
N VAL A 141 23.75 24.30 17.70
CA VAL A 141 24.83 24.85 18.51
C VAL A 141 25.18 23.82 19.57
N GLU A 142 26.44 23.42 19.59
CA GLU A 142 26.97 22.36 20.46
C GLU A 142 28.15 22.87 21.28
N GLU A 143 28.23 22.47 22.55
CA GLU A 143 29.38 22.74 23.39
C GLU A 143 30.62 22.02 22.85
N VAL A 144 31.72 22.75 22.76
CA VAL A 144 33.06 22.20 22.57
C VAL A 144 33.58 21.82 23.96
N SER A 145 33.30 20.59 24.36
CA SER A 145 33.83 19.97 25.57
C SER A 145 35.25 19.45 25.35
N GLU A 146 36.06 19.45 26.42
CA GLU A 146 37.32 18.72 26.38
C GLU A 146 37.04 17.23 26.21
N GLU A 147 37.79 16.58 25.32
CA GLU A 147 37.65 15.15 25.06
C GLU A 147 38.02 14.37 26.33
N ILE A 148 37.11 13.53 26.84
CA ILE A 148 37.42 12.69 27.99
C ILE A 148 38.47 11.67 27.55
N ILE A 149 39.71 11.87 27.99
CA ILE A 149 40.82 10.97 27.68
C ILE A 149 40.60 9.67 28.44
N LEU A 150 40.25 8.61 27.70
CA LEU A 150 40.22 7.25 28.23
C LEU A 150 41.63 6.81 28.59
N LYS A 151 41.78 6.19 29.76
CA LYS A 151 43.07 5.70 30.24
C LYS A 151 43.40 4.38 29.57
N ASP A 152 44.57 4.31 28.93
CA ASP A 152 45.10 3.07 28.36
C ASP A 152 45.39 2.04 29.47
N LEU A 153 45.09 0.77 29.19
CA LEU A 153 45.54 -0.36 29.99
C LEU A 153 47.05 -0.59 29.82
N ALA A 154 47.66 -1.22 30.81
CA ALA A 154 49.03 -1.71 30.66
C ALA A 154 49.07 -2.77 29.55
N LYS A 155 50.13 -2.77 28.75
CA LYS A 155 50.34 -3.79 27.71
C LYS A 155 50.61 -5.16 28.31
N SER A 156 50.11 -6.19 27.63
CA SER A 156 50.43 -7.58 27.92
C SER A 156 51.90 -7.89 27.60
N ASP A 157 52.40 -8.97 28.20
CA ASP A 157 53.74 -9.48 27.95
C ASP A 157 53.81 -10.14 26.55
N GLU A 158 55.02 -10.40 26.03
CA GLU A 158 55.19 -11.03 24.71
C GLU A 158 54.40 -12.34 24.60
N GLY A 159 53.46 -12.39 23.65
CA GLY A 159 52.59 -13.55 23.40
C GLY A 159 51.12 -13.35 23.79
N GLY A 160 50.76 -12.24 24.45
CA GLY A 160 49.36 -11.89 24.74
C GLY A 160 48.67 -12.90 25.66
N ILE A 161 49.39 -13.45 26.63
CA ILE A 161 48.84 -14.43 27.56
C ILE A 161 48.43 -13.71 28.86
N PRO A 162 47.18 -13.85 29.31
CA PRO A 162 46.74 -13.26 30.58
C PRO A 162 47.64 -13.66 31.75
N SER A 163 47.84 -12.74 32.70
CA SER A 163 48.66 -13.02 33.88
C SER A 163 48.05 -14.15 34.73
N ALA A 164 48.90 -14.90 35.44
CA ALA A 164 48.42 -15.95 36.34
C ALA A 164 47.54 -15.39 37.47
N GLU A 165 47.74 -14.12 37.83
CA GLU A 165 46.94 -13.39 38.84
C GLU A 165 45.52 -13.09 38.34
N ALA A 166 45.30 -13.03 37.03
CA ALA A 166 43.97 -12.84 36.46
C ALA A 166 43.10 -14.09 36.55
N LEU A 167 43.67 -15.29 36.76
CA LEU A 167 42.90 -16.53 36.87
C LEU A 167 42.33 -16.68 38.30
N THR A 168 41.04 -16.47 38.47
CA THR A 168 40.39 -16.50 39.80
C THR A 168 39.77 -17.84 40.15
N GLY A 169 39.55 -18.71 39.16
CA GLY A 169 39.02 -20.03 39.42
C GLY A 169 38.81 -20.85 38.16
N ARG A 170 38.23 -22.04 38.37
CA ARG A 170 37.77 -22.92 37.31
C ARG A 170 36.37 -23.42 37.63
N THR A 171 35.56 -23.62 36.60
CA THR A 171 34.19 -24.09 36.76
C THR A 171 33.80 -25.07 35.66
N GLN A 172 32.59 -25.60 35.76
CA GLN A 172 31.97 -26.42 34.73
C GLN A 172 30.95 -25.60 33.96
N ILE A 173 30.97 -25.68 32.63
CA ILE A 173 29.91 -25.14 31.77
C ILE A 173 29.34 -26.24 30.87
N TYR A 174 28.13 -26.00 30.36
CA TYR A 174 27.46 -26.88 29.42
C TYR A 174 27.19 -26.13 28.12
N TRP A 175 27.60 -26.71 26.99
CA TRP A 175 27.43 -26.11 25.66
C TRP A 175 27.26 -27.18 24.58
N ASN A 176 26.23 -27.04 23.73
CA ASN A 176 25.93 -27.95 22.62
C ASN A 176 25.98 -29.45 22.98
N GLY A 177 25.28 -29.86 24.04
CA GLY A 177 25.28 -31.27 24.46
C GLY A 177 26.52 -31.70 25.24
N THR A 178 27.57 -30.88 25.27
CA THR A 178 28.90 -31.20 25.81
C THR A 178 29.13 -30.49 27.13
N THR A 179 29.63 -31.24 28.11
CA THR A 179 30.06 -30.70 29.40
C THR A 179 31.56 -30.39 29.34
N TYR A 180 31.92 -29.13 29.54
CA TYR A 180 33.32 -28.71 29.68
C TYR A 180 33.64 -28.56 31.16
N THR A 181 34.57 -29.36 31.65
CA THR A 181 35.11 -29.28 33.01
C THR A 181 36.39 -28.45 33.01
N GLU A 182 36.73 -27.82 34.13
CA GLU A 182 37.94 -27.00 34.28
C GLU A 182 38.00 -25.71 33.44
N VAL A 183 36.85 -25.10 33.11
CA VAL A 183 36.77 -23.84 32.36
C VAL A 183 37.32 -22.67 33.19
N PRO A 184 38.35 -21.94 32.71
CA PRO A 184 38.96 -20.85 33.46
C PRO A 184 38.00 -19.67 33.64
N ILE A 185 38.03 -19.09 34.83
CA ILE A 185 37.39 -17.82 35.18
C ILE A 185 38.49 -16.78 35.33
N TRP A 186 38.43 -15.74 34.51
CA TRP A 186 39.37 -14.63 34.49
C TRP A 186 38.73 -13.40 35.14
N GLU A 187 39.43 -12.72 36.04
CA GLU A 187 39.04 -11.42 36.57
C GLU A 187 39.38 -10.33 35.56
N ARG A 188 38.35 -9.61 35.09
CA ARG A 188 38.50 -8.60 34.05
C ARG A 188 39.48 -7.50 34.43
N THR A 189 39.46 -7.05 35.68
CA THR A 189 40.32 -5.93 36.13
C THR A 189 41.80 -6.25 36.14
N ALA A 190 42.17 -7.54 36.02
CA ALA A 190 43.55 -8.00 35.95
C ALA A 190 44.04 -8.27 34.52
N LEU A 191 43.17 -8.11 33.50
CA LEU A 191 43.52 -8.25 32.10
C LEU A 191 44.19 -6.98 31.54
N ARG A 192 45.00 -7.17 30.51
CA ARG A 192 45.91 -6.17 29.91
C ARG A 192 45.64 -5.99 28.41
N ASP A 193 46.08 -4.86 27.86
CA ASP A 193 46.02 -4.57 26.42
C ASP A 193 46.81 -5.64 25.63
N GLY A 194 46.11 -6.36 24.74
CA GLY A 194 46.65 -7.46 23.94
C GLY A 194 46.52 -8.85 24.56
N ASP A 195 45.83 -9.02 25.70
CA ASP A 195 45.54 -10.34 26.25
C ASP A 195 44.58 -11.13 25.34
N HIS A 196 44.94 -12.37 25.02
CA HIS A 196 44.16 -13.31 24.24
C HIS A 196 43.67 -14.48 25.11
N ILE A 197 42.37 -14.72 25.10
CA ILE A 197 41.73 -15.79 25.88
C ILE A 197 41.03 -16.74 24.92
N ALA A 198 41.51 -17.98 24.81
CA ALA A 198 40.83 -19.02 24.06
C ALA A 198 39.61 -19.52 24.83
N GLY A 199 38.50 -19.75 24.13
CA GLY A 199 37.32 -20.39 24.73
C GLY A 199 37.48 -21.91 24.87
N PRO A 200 36.68 -22.57 25.73
CA PRO A 200 35.73 -21.95 26.66
C PRO A 200 36.43 -21.22 27.81
N ALA A 201 35.95 -20.02 28.14
CA ALA A 201 36.38 -19.26 29.31
C ALA A 201 35.26 -18.33 29.80
N ILE A 202 35.33 -17.91 31.06
CA ILE A 202 34.47 -16.87 31.62
C ILE A 202 35.36 -15.70 32.03
N ILE A 203 35.03 -14.49 31.60
CA ILE A 203 35.65 -13.26 32.07
C ILE A 203 34.61 -12.57 32.96
N THR A 204 34.88 -12.54 34.26
CA THR A 204 33.99 -11.94 35.25
C THR A 204 34.44 -10.53 35.58
N GLU A 205 33.47 -9.67 35.86
CA GLU A 205 33.66 -8.38 36.52
C GLU A 205 32.51 -8.20 37.53
N MET A 206 32.54 -7.12 38.30
CA MET A 206 31.57 -6.91 39.39
C MET A 206 30.11 -6.89 38.92
N ASP A 207 29.83 -6.33 37.74
CA ASP A 207 28.49 -6.08 37.21
C ASP A 207 28.12 -6.98 36.01
N SER A 208 29.04 -7.83 35.54
CA SER A 208 28.87 -8.57 34.28
C SER A 208 29.71 -9.85 34.21
N ASN A 209 29.28 -10.81 33.39
CA ASN A 209 30.06 -12.01 33.07
C ASN A 209 30.06 -12.20 31.55
N THR A 210 31.23 -12.09 30.94
CA THR A 210 31.44 -12.34 29.51
C THR A 210 31.88 -13.78 29.30
N ILE A 211 31.13 -14.57 28.56
CA ILE A 211 31.48 -15.96 28.24
C ILE A 211 32.18 -16.00 26.90
N VAL A 212 33.40 -16.51 26.86
CA VAL A 212 34.13 -16.85 25.64
C VAL A 212 33.78 -18.29 25.28
N MET A 213 33.09 -18.48 24.17
CA MET A 213 32.57 -19.78 23.75
C MET A 213 33.69 -20.69 23.20
N PRO A 214 33.58 -22.03 23.24
CA PRO A 214 34.61 -22.94 22.73
C PRO A 214 35.06 -22.71 21.28
N ASP A 215 34.19 -22.17 20.44
CA ASP A 215 34.44 -21.80 19.04
C ASP A 215 34.88 -20.33 18.87
N HIS A 216 35.28 -19.66 19.95
CA HIS A 216 35.69 -18.27 19.96
C HIS A 216 37.00 -18.06 20.72
N ARG A 217 37.64 -16.92 20.46
CA ARG A 217 38.68 -16.32 21.30
C ARG A 217 38.26 -14.89 21.65
N ALA A 218 38.68 -14.44 22.82
CA ALA A 218 38.59 -13.04 23.22
C ALA A 218 39.96 -12.36 23.06
N GLU A 219 39.94 -11.08 22.76
CA GLU A 219 41.08 -10.17 22.77
C GLU A 219 40.72 -8.92 23.57
N VAL A 220 41.62 -8.46 24.43
CA VAL A 220 41.43 -7.23 25.20
C VAL A 220 42.17 -6.09 24.50
N ASP A 221 41.46 -5.02 24.15
CA ASP A 221 42.08 -3.84 23.53
C ASP A 221 42.67 -2.87 24.55
N ARG A 222 43.31 -1.81 24.06
CA ARG A 222 43.94 -0.77 24.90
C ARG A 222 43.01 -0.06 25.88
N PHE A 223 41.70 -0.09 25.63
CA PHE A 223 40.69 0.53 26.48
C PHE A 223 40.00 -0.49 27.40
N GLY A 224 40.37 -1.77 27.31
CA GLY A 224 39.77 -2.84 28.09
C GLY A 224 38.48 -3.40 27.51
N ASN A 225 38.17 -3.12 26.23
CA ASN A 225 37.07 -3.79 25.55
C ASN A 225 37.44 -5.25 25.30
N ILE A 226 36.49 -6.16 25.51
CA ILE A 226 36.65 -7.58 25.16
C ILE A 226 36.08 -7.77 23.75
N LEU A 227 36.96 -7.98 22.78
CA LEU A 227 36.64 -8.27 21.38
C LEU A 227 36.52 -9.79 21.21
N LEU A 228 35.35 -10.27 20.77
CA LEU A 228 35.13 -11.69 20.52
C LEU A 228 35.33 -12.03 19.04
N TRP A 229 36.22 -12.98 18.78
CA TRP A 229 36.53 -13.47 17.45
C TRP A 229 36.11 -14.94 17.33
N PRO A 230 35.42 -15.35 16.26
CA PRO A 230 35.26 -16.78 15.97
C PRO A 230 36.63 -17.39 15.63
N THR A 231 36.86 -18.64 16.02
CA THR A 231 38.01 -19.42 15.53
C THR A 231 37.68 -19.97 14.13
N ASP A 232 38.69 -20.08 13.24
CA ASP A 232 38.53 -20.46 11.81
C ASP A 232 37.79 -21.81 11.56
N SER A 233 37.48 -22.56 12.61
CA SER A 233 36.71 -23.81 12.59
C SER A 233 35.19 -23.63 12.77
N ALA A 234 34.69 -22.41 12.97
CA ALA A 234 33.26 -22.12 13.12
C ALA A 234 32.50 -22.09 11.78
N GLY A 235 32.61 -23.18 11.00
CA GLY A 235 31.55 -23.53 10.07
C GLY A 235 30.32 -23.89 10.90
N VAL A 236 29.36 -22.96 11.02
CA VAL A 236 28.06 -23.23 11.63
C VAL A 236 27.48 -24.45 10.91
N ARG A 237 27.36 -25.59 11.62
CA ARG A 237 26.70 -26.78 11.08
C ARG A 237 25.22 -26.42 10.83
N ALA A 238 24.87 -26.27 9.54
CA ALA A 238 23.60 -25.74 9.08
C ALA A 238 22.37 -26.60 9.44
N GLU A 239 22.55 -27.89 9.74
CA GLU A 239 21.44 -28.83 9.85
C GLU A 239 20.65 -28.73 11.18
N ASP A 240 21.29 -28.38 12.30
CA ASP A 240 20.60 -28.30 13.61
C ASP A 240 19.86 -26.96 13.86
N ASN A 241 20.00 -25.97 12.96
CA ASN A 241 19.52 -24.60 13.20
C ASN A 241 18.64 -24.02 12.07
N GLN A 242 18.24 -24.83 11.07
CA GLN A 242 17.48 -24.35 9.91
C GLN A 242 16.19 -23.61 10.29
N LYS A 243 15.46 -24.07 11.33
CA LYS A 243 14.24 -23.37 11.79
C LYS A 243 14.53 -21.94 12.23
N VAL A 244 15.62 -21.72 12.97
CA VAL A 244 16.04 -20.39 13.43
C VAL A 244 16.46 -19.54 12.22
N VAL A 245 17.19 -20.12 11.27
CA VAL A 245 17.54 -19.44 10.01
C VAL A 245 16.29 -19.01 9.26
N THR A 246 15.28 -19.86 9.14
CA THR A 246 14.02 -19.54 8.48
C THR A 246 13.31 -18.34 9.13
N GLU A 247 13.23 -18.29 10.46
CA GLU A 247 12.66 -17.12 11.17
C GLU A 247 13.47 -15.83 10.93
N LEU A 248 14.80 -15.93 10.96
CA LEU A 248 15.68 -14.78 10.74
C LEU A 248 15.58 -14.27 9.29
N VAL A 249 15.51 -15.18 8.32
CA VAL A 249 15.33 -14.85 6.90
C VAL A 249 13.95 -14.22 6.67
N GLU A 250 12.88 -14.73 7.28
CA GLU A 250 11.54 -14.12 7.20
C GLU A 250 11.54 -12.68 7.69
N ALA A 251 12.08 -12.44 8.89
CA ALA A 251 12.17 -11.10 9.47
C ALA A 251 13.05 -10.16 8.63
N ALA A 252 14.18 -10.65 8.12
CA ALA A 252 15.10 -9.86 7.31
C ALA A 252 14.51 -9.52 5.92
N LEU A 253 13.79 -10.46 5.29
CA LEU A 253 13.04 -10.19 4.04
C LEU A 253 11.91 -9.19 4.27
N ALA A 254 11.22 -9.27 5.41
CA ALA A 254 10.18 -8.30 5.77
C ALA A 254 10.76 -6.90 5.93
N ASN A 255 11.92 -6.79 6.58
CA ASN A 255 12.63 -5.51 6.68
C ASN A 255 13.13 -5.02 5.31
N ALA A 256 13.67 -5.90 4.47
CA ALA A 256 14.09 -5.54 3.11
C ALA A 256 12.92 -4.95 2.29
N ARG A 257 11.71 -5.50 2.42
CA ARG A 257 10.49 -4.91 1.82
C ARG A 257 10.18 -3.52 2.40
N LEU A 258 10.31 -3.31 3.71
CA LEU A 258 10.10 -1.99 4.32
C LEU A 258 11.14 -0.97 3.84
N GLU A 259 12.39 -1.39 3.59
CA GLU A 259 13.41 -0.55 2.98
C GLU A 259 13.05 -0.17 1.53
N MET A 260 12.44 -1.07 0.76
CA MET A 260 11.88 -0.73 -0.57
C MET A 260 10.83 0.38 -0.45
N ASP A 261 9.88 0.24 0.49
CA ASP A 261 8.83 1.24 0.73
C ASP A 261 9.43 2.61 1.08
N ALA A 262 10.38 2.62 2.02
CA ALA A 262 11.05 3.84 2.46
C ALA A 262 11.80 4.53 1.32
N LEU A 263 12.36 3.77 0.37
CA LEU A 263 13.05 4.33 -0.79
C LEU A 263 12.08 5.01 -1.76
N ILE A 264 10.96 4.35 -2.08
CA ILE A 264 9.94 4.92 -2.98
C ILE A 264 9.43 6.24 -2.40
N LEU A 265 9.07 6.25 -1.13
CA LEU A 265 8.60 7.45 -0.41
C LEU A 265 9.56 8.65 -0.50
N ARG A 266 10.88 8.38 -0.58
CA ARG A 266 11.91 9.43 -0.64
C ARG A 266 12.22 9.91 -2.05
N SER A 267 11.98 9.08 -3.06
CA SER A 267 12.57 9.25 -4.38
C SER A 267 11.54 9.44 -5.50
N ALA A 268 10.33 8.89 -5.35
CA ALA A 268 9.23 9.09 -6.28
C ALA A 268 8.68 10.53 -6.25
N LEU A 269 8.19 11.01 -7.38
CA LEU A 269 7.61 12.35 -7.54
C LEU A 269 6.09 12.31 -7.65
N SER A 270 5.51 11.30 -8.29
CA SER A 270 4.07 11.27 -8.52
C SER A 270 3.29 11.17 -7.20
N PRO A 271 2.17 11.91 -7.05
CA PRO A 271 1.30 11.77 -5.88
C PRO A 271 0.78 10.34 -5.67
N ALA A 272 0.62 9.57 -6.76
CA ALA A 272 0.17 8.18 -6.74
C ALA A 272 1.12 7.28 -5.91
N MET A 273 2.40 7.28 -6.24
CA MET A 273 3.39 6.47 -5.53
C MET A 273 3.82 7.10 -4.21
N ARG A 274 4.03 8.42 -4.21
CA ARG A 274 4.65 9.16 -3.11
C ARG A 274 3.74 9.35 -1.90
N GLU A 275 2.50 9.80 -2.13
CA GLU A 275 1.57 10.12 -1.03
C GLU A 275 0.59 8.97 -0.76
N GLN A 276 0.08 8.36 -1.84
CA GLN A 276 -1.01 7.40 -1.77
C GLN A 276 -0.55 5.95 -1.74
N LEU A 277 0.76 5.71 -1.93
CA LEU A 277 1.40 4.40 -1.83
C LEU A 277 0.85 3.36 -2.83
N ASP A 278 0.53 3.80 -4.05
CA ASP A 278 0.09 2.92 -5.15
C ASP A 278 1.28 2.25 -5.86
N TYR A 279 1.93 1.35 -5.13
CA TYR A 279 3.00 0.50 -5.63
C TYR A 279 3.07 -0.81 -4.85
N PHE A 280 3.60 -1.88 -5.47
CA PHE A 280 3.55 -3.25 -4.95
C PHE A 280 4.91 -3.93 -5.04
N PRO A 281 5.75 -3.81 -3.99
CA PRO A 281 7.06 -4.45 -3.95
C PRO A 281 6.94 -5.93 -3.56
N MET A 282 7.83 -6.75 -4.12
CA MET A 282 7.91 -8.17 -3.80
C MET A 282 9.33 -8.75 -3.95
N ILE A 283 9.58 -9.82 -3.20
CA ILE A 283 10.78 -10.66 -3.31
C ILE A 283 10.31 -12.10 -3.51
N SER A 284 10.91 -12.80 -4.49
CA SER A 284 10.57 -14.18 -4.85
C SER A 284 11.76 -15.12 -4.74
N ALA A 285 11.49 -16.42 -4.65
CA ALA A 285 12.52 -17.44 -4.86
C ALA A 285 13.09 -17.34 -6.29
N GLY A 286 14.39 -17.59 -6.45
CA GLY A 286 15.10 -17.42 -7.72
C GLY A 286 15.54 -18.70 -8.40
N SER A 287 15.28 -19.87 -7.80
CA SER A 287 15.68 -21.17 -8.36
C SER A 287 14.79 -22.30 -7.81
N GLY A 288 14.96 -23.50 -8.37
CA GLY A 288 14.29 -24.72 -7.90
C GLY A 288 12.80 -24.81 -8.26
N PRO A 289 12.03 -25.71 -7.61
CA PRO A 289 10.62 -25.95 -7.93
C PRO A 289 9.71 -24.75 -7.65
N ASN A 290 10.16 -23.82 -6.80
CA ASN A 290 9.44 -22.62 -6.42
C ASN A 290 9.97 -21.36 -7.13
N ASP A 291 10.79 -21.49 -8.18
CA ASP A 291 11.33 -20.36 -8.93
C ASP A 291 10.22 -19.38 -9.35
N GLY A 292 10.46 -18.11 -9.04
CA GLY A 292 9.53 -17.02 -9.25
C GLY A 292 8.35 -16.95 -8.28
N LYS A 293 8.14 -17.87 -7.33
CA LYS A 293 7.06 -17.72 -6.32
C LYS A 293 7.40 -16.62 -5.32
N MET A 294 6.48 -15.69 -5.09
CA MET A 294 6.64 -14.61 -4.11
C MET A 294 6.77 -15.22 -2.72
N VAL A 295 7.82 -14.85 -1.99
CA VAL A 295 8.05 -15.25 -0.60
C VAL A 295 7.64 -14.13 0.35
N ILE A 296 7.81 -12.87 -0.07
CA ILE A 296 7.26 -11.72 0.63
C ILE A 296 6.80 -10.66 -0.37
N GLY A 297 5.66 -10.03 -0.09
CA GLY A 297 5.09 -8.97 -0.90
C GLY A 297 3.63 -8.73 -0.56
N GLN A 298 2.90 -8.05 -1.44
CA GLN A 298 1.51 -7.64 -1.18
C GLN A 298 0.49 -8.43 -2.00
N PHE A 299 0.73 -8.62 -3.31
CA PHE A 299 -0.23 -9.21 -4.24
C PHE A 299 0.40 -10.18 -5.22
N GLY A 300 0.98 -11.27 -4.70
CA GLY A 300 1.43 -12.39 -5.52
C GLY A 300 2.60 -12.11 -6.46
N SER A 301 3.07 -13.14 -7.15
CA SER A 301 4.21 -13.00 -8.08
C SER A 301 3.84 -12.72 -9.53
N TYR A 302 4.54 -11.74 -10.11
CA TYR A 302 4.61 -11.47 -11.54
C TYR A 302 5.66 -12.34 -12.27
N ILE A 303 6.66 -12.84 -11.54
CA ILE A 303 7.86 -13.48 -12.10
C ILE A 303 7.54 -14.78 -12.83
N GLN A 304 6.61 -15.59 -12.31
CA GLN A 304 6.27 -16.85 -12.95
C GLN A 304 5.65 -16.64 -14.35
N HIS A 305 4.90 -15.56 -14.55
CA HIS A 305 4.37 -15.20 -15.87
C HIS A 305 5.52 -14.77 -16.78
N PHE A 306 6.36 -13.85 -16.30
CA PHE A 306 7.58 -13.42 -17.00
C PHE A 306 8.43 -14.61 -17.49
N LEU A 307 8.74 -15.57 -16.61
CA LEU A 307 9.57 -16.74 -16.94
C LEU A 307 8.96 -17.65 -18.02
N ARG A 308 7.62 -17.70 -18.14
CA ARG A 308 6.97 -18.47 -19.20
C ARG A 308 7.08 -17.79 -20.57
N ILE A 309 7.08 -16.46 -20.59
CA ILE A 309 6.95 -15.65 -21.80
C ILE A 309 8.33 -15.23 -22.34
N TRP A 310 9.24 -14.82 -21.47
CA TRP A 310 10.58 -14.38 -21.86
C TRP A 310 11.37 -15.52 -22.52
N LYS A 311 11.97 -15.22 -23.68
CA LYS A 311 12.80 -16.17 -24.45
C LYS A 311 14.27 -15.75 -24.56
N GLY A 312 14.63 -14.58 -24.05
CA GLY A 312 16.00 -14.09 -24.04
C GLY A 312 16.82 -14.65 -22.88
N THR A 313 18.06 -14.20 -22.75
CA THR A 313 18.89 -14.52 -21.58
C THR A 313 18.48 -13.70 -20.37
N ILE A 314 18.83 -14.21 -19.18
CA ILE A 314 18.66 -13.55 -17.89
C ILE A 314 20.04 -13.57 -17.25
N GLU A 315 20.67 -12.40 -17.16
CA GLU A 315 22.03 -12.23 -16.68
C GLU A 315 22.05 -11.38 -15.40
N GLU A 316 23.15 -11.47 -14.65
CA GLU A 316 23.40 -10.57 -13.52
C GLU A 316 23.47 -9.10 -14.00
N GLY A 317 22.79 -8.21 -13.28
CA GLY A 317 22.69 -6.80 -13.62
C GLY A 317 21.61 -6.45 -14.67
N ASP A 318 20.89 -7.45 -15.20
CA ASP A 318 19.70 -7.18 -16.02
C ASP A 318 18.57 -6.57 -15.19
N VAL A 319 17.76 -5.73 -15.84
CA VAL A 319 16.51 -5.20 -15.29
C VAL A 319 15.47 -5.26 -16.39
N PHE A 320 14.35 -5.91 -16.14
CA PHE A 320 13.25 -6.04 -17.09
C PHE A 320 12.15 -5.02 -16.78
N LEU A 321 11.49 -4.54 -17.82
CA LEU A 321 10.39 -3.58 -17.76
C LEU A 321 9.26 -3.98 -18.70
N THR A 322 8.02 -3.81 -18.24
CA THR A 322 6.82 -3.83 -19.06
C THR A 322 5.69 -3.06 -18.37
N ASN A 323 4.73 -2.58 -19.16
CA ASN A 323 3.45 -2.12 -18.65
C ASN A 323 2.26 -2.75 -19.38
N ASP A 324 2.49 -3.78 -20.22
CA ASP A 324 1.44 -4.41 -21.02
C ASP A 324 0.75 -5.55 -20.25
N PRO A 325 -0.52 -5.39 -19.81
CA PRO A 325 -1.25 -6.41 -19.09
C PRO A 325 -1.47 -7.68 -19.91
N TYR A 326 -1.60 -7.56 -21.23
CA TYR A 326 -1.82 -8.71 -22.11
C TYR A 326 -0.57 -9.57 -22.22
N ASP A 327 0.61 -8.94 -22.35
CA ASP A 327 1.89 -9.66 -22.39
C ASP A 327 2.10 -10.49 -21.12
N VAL A 328 1.78 -9.94 -19.93
CA VAL A 328 1.93 -10.65 -18.65
C VAL A 328 0.65 -11.30 -18.12
N GLN A 329 -0.36 -11.48 -18.98
CA GLN A 329 -1.62 -12.20 -18.69
C GLN A 329 -2.36 -11.71 -17.43
N GLY A 330 -2.42 -10.40 -17.21
CA GLY A 330 -3.09 -9.79 -16.07
C GLY A 330 -2.25 -9.75 -14.79
N GLY A 331 -0.95 -10.04 -14.88
CA GLY A 331 0.00 -9.85 -13.77
C GLY A 331 0.02 -8.40 -13.28
N ILE A 332 0.05 -7.45 -14.22
CA ILE A 332 -0.39 -6.06 -14.00
C ILE A 332 -1.73 -5.85 -14.70
N SER A 333 -2.39 -4.74 -14.42
CA SER A 333 -3.83 -4.63 -14.70
C SER A 333 -4.26 -3.60 -15.74
N HIS A 334 -3.43 -2.59 -15.97
CA HIS A 334 -3.63 -1.50 -16.94
C HIS A 334 -2.26 -0.88 -17.27
N LEU A 335 -2.21 0.01 -18.25
CA LEU A 335 -0.94 0.56 -18.76
C LEU A 335 -0.22 1.50 -17.79
N ASN A 336 -0.93 2.08 -16.82
CA ASN A 336 -0.31 2.93 -15.80
C ASN A 336 0.54 2.11 -14.80
N ASP A 337 0.33 0.79 -14.72
CA ASP A 337 1.12 -0.07 -13.84
C ASP A 337 2.47 -0.44 -14.50
N MET A 338 3.54 0.25 -14.12
CA MET A 338 4.89 -0.05 -14.63
C MET A 338 5.55 -1.13 -13.77
N LEU A 339 5.79 -2.30 -14.36
CA LEU A 339 6.42 -3.44 -13.69
C LEU A 339 7.93 -3.50 -13.99
N VAL A 340 8.73 -3.45 -12.93
CA VAL A 340 10.18 -3.62 -12.95
C VAL A 340 10.54 -4.95 -12.26
N MET A 341 11.40 -5.75 -12.89
CA MET A 341 11.82 -7.07 -12.37
C MET A 341 13.34 -7.25 -12.51
N LEU A 342 14.01 -7.70 -11.44
CA LEU A 342 15.46 -7.87 -11.38
C LEU A 342 15.82 -9.25 -10.81
N PRO A 343 16.65 -10.04 -11.50
CA PRO A 343 17.21 -11.26 -10.92
C PRO A 343 18.34 -10.92 -9.94
N VAL A 344 18.37 -11.60 -8.79
CA VAL A 344 19.40 -11.42 -7.77
C VAL A 344 20.35 -12.61 -7.80
N TYR A 345 21.65 -12.33 -7.96
CA TYR A 345 22.70 -13.33 -8.02
C TYR A 345 23.58 -13.30 -6.76
N HIS A 346 24.08 -14.47 -6.39
CA HIS A 346 25.13 -14.64 -5.39
C HIS A 346 26.08 -15.75 -5.87
N ASN A 347 27.37 -15.45 -5.97
CA ASN A 347 28.41 -16.37 -6.47
C ASN A 347 28.03 -17.05 -7.81
N GLY A 348 27.48 -16.29 -8.76
CA GLY A 348 27.11 -16.78 -10.09
C GLY A 348 25.81 -17.60 -10.15
N LYS A 349 25.13 -17.84 -9.03
CA LYS A 349 23.81 -18.49 -8.97
C LYS A 349 22.71 -17.44 -8.75
N ARG A 350 21.61 -17.54 -9.49
CA ARG A 350 20.41 -16.74 -9.21
C ARG A 350 19.70 -17.32 -7.98
N VAL A 351 19.57 -16.50 -6.94
CA VAL A 351 19.04 -16.93 -5.62
C VAL A 351 17.64 -16.37 -5.35
N ALA A 352 17.31 -15.21 -5.91
CA ALA A 352 16.01 -14.56 -5.76
C ALA A 352 15.64 -13.72 -6.98
N TRP A 353 14.42 -13.21 -6.97
CA TRP A 353 14.03 -12.04 -7.76
C TRP A 353 13.55 -10.93 -6.84
N THR A 354 13.76 -9.70 -7.27
CA THR A 354 13.08 -8.53 -6.71
C THR A 354 12.25 -7.89 -7.81
N ALA A 355 11.03 -7.48 -7.47
CA ALA A 355 10.17 -6.79 -8.41
C ALA A 355 9.35 -5.72 -7.70
N ASN A 356 8.98 -4.69 -8.45
CA ASN A 356 8.09 -3.65 -7.98
C ASN A 356 7.23 -3.18 -9.15
N GLN A 357 5.95 -2.98 -8.86
CA GLN A 357 4.98 -2.37 -9.76
C GLN A 357 4.62 -1.01 -9.19
N GLY A 358 4.74 0.08 -9.96
CA GLY A 358 4.31 1.41 -9.54
C GLY A 358 3.29 2.02 -10.49
N HIS A 359 2.28 2.70 -9.94
CA HIS A 359 1.30 3.43 -10.74
C HIS A 359 1.88 4.75 -11.25
N PHE A 360 2.03 4.88 -12.56
CA PHE A 360 2.45 6.11 -13.22
C PHE A 360 1.21 6.96 -13.50
N THR A 361 1.27 8.24 -13.13
CA THR A 361 0.10 9.14 -13.25
C THR A 361 -0.26 9.47 -14.70
N ASP A 362 0.66 9.30 -15.66
CA ASP A 362 0.35 9.47 -17.07
C ASP A 362 1.29 8.64 -17.96
N VAL A 363 0.70 7.89 -18.89
CA VAL A 363 1.36 7.03 -19.87
C VAL A 363 0.94 7.36 -21.31
N GLY A 364 0.41 8.56 -21.55
CA GLY A 364 0.04 9.04 -22.88
C GLY A 364 -1.32 8.55 -23.41
N GLY A 365 -2.23 8.12 -22.52
CA GLY A 365 -3.61 7.79 -22.89
C GLY A 365 -4.43 9.01 -23.32
N GLN A 366 -5.63 8.77 -23.86
CA GLN A 366 -6.48 9.84 -24.43
C GLN A 366 -6.83 10.95 -23.43
N SER A 367 -7.15 10.60 -22.18
CA SER A 367 -7.42 11.58 -21.11
C SER A 367 -6.16 11.87 -20.28
N PRO A 368 -6.03 13.09 -19.70
CA PRO A 368 -5.08 13.35 -18.63
C PRO A 368 -5.26 12.36 -17.48
N GLY A 369 -4.18 11.72 -17.05
CA GLY A 369 -4.26 10.58 -16.12
C GLY A 369 -4.10 9.22 -16.81
N SER A 370 -4.28 9.20 -18.14
CA SER A 370 -4.25 7.99 -18.98
C SER A 370 -5.24 6.90 -18.55
N LEU A 371 -6.34 7.29 -17.89
CA LEU A 371 -7.44 6.40 -17.57
C LEU A 371 -8.73 6.81 -18.30
N PRO A 372 -8.83 6.69 -19.64
CA PRO A 372 -10.01 7.14 -20.37
C PRO A 372 -11.23 6.24 -20.07
N ILE A 373 -12.36 6.83 -19.70
CA ILE A 373 -13.60 6.12 -19.38
C ILE A 373 -14.25 5.55 -20.64
N ASN A 374 -14.20 6.31 -21.73
CA ASN A 374 -14.77 5.91 -23.01
C ASN A 374 -13.78 5.19 -23.95
N GLY A 375 -12.60 4.82 -23.45
CA GLY A 375 -11.61 4.06 -24.21
C GLY A 375 -12.19 2.73 -24.67
N ARG A 376 -12.11 2.43 -25.97
CA ARG A 376 -12.64 1.20 -26.57
C ARG A 376 -11.59 0.14 -26.75
N THR A 377 -10.34 0.58 -26.94
CA THR A 377 -9.21 -0.30 -27.13
C THR A 377 -8.03 0.09 -26.25
N ILE A 378 -7.19 -0.88 -25.91
CA ILE A 378 -5.95 -0.67 -25.14
C ILE A 378 -5.01 0.37 -25.79
N PHE A 379 -5.16 0.66 -27.08
CA PHE A 379 -4.40 1.70 -27.77
C PHE A 379 -4.78 3.12 -27.37
N GLU A 380 -5.99 3.32 -26.83
CA GLU A 380 -6.47 4.60 -26.31
C GLU A 380 -6.05 4.80 -24.84
N ASP A 381 -5.68 3.73 -24.13
CA ASP A 381 -5.20 3.78 -22.74
C ASP A 381 -3.76 4.34 -22.63
N GLY A 382 -2.96 4.30 -23.70
CA GLY A 382 -1.61 4.89 -23.74
C GLY A 382 -0.53 3.99 -24.34
N ILE A 383 0.72 4.29 -24.01
CA ILE A 383 1.88 3.55 -24.52
C ILE A 383 1.91 2.12 -23.97
N GLN A 384 2.06 1.15 -24.88
CA GLN A 384 2.29 -0.25 -24.55
C GLN A 384 3.78 -0.57 -24.67
N ILE A 385 4.39 -1.00 -23.58
CA ILE A 385 5.79 -1.37 -23.48
C ILE A 385 5.84 -2.89 -23.40
N PRO A 386 6.18 -3.57 -24.51
CA PRO A 386 6.35 -5.01 -24.48
C PRO A 386 7.50 -5.36 -23.54
N LEU A 387 7.50 -6.59 -23.06
CA LEU A 387 8.54 -7.06 -22.15
C LEU A 387 9.95 -6.81 -22.73
N SER A 388 10.70 -5.95 -22.06
CA SER A 388 11.97 -5.39 -22.56
C SER A 388 13.04 -5.36 -21.47
N LYS A 389 14.32 -5.37 -21.86
CA LYS A 389 15.43 -5.04 -20.94
C LYS A 389 15.54 -3.52 -20.80
N LEU A 390 15.29 -3.02 -19.60
CA LEU A 390 15.61 -1.64 -19.21
C LEU A 390 17.11 -1.50 -18.93
N TYR A 391 17.73 -2.49 -18.31
CA TYR A 391 19.18 -2.60 -18.21
C TYR A 391 19.64 -3.93 -18.81
N ASP A 392 20.69 -3.90 -19.62
CA ASP A 392 21.41 -5.09 -20.09
C ASP A 392 22.77 -5.15 -19.38
N ARG A 393 22.94 -6.11 -18.46
CA ARG A 393 24.14 -6.27 -17.62
C ARG A 393 24.63 -4.94 -17.02
N GLY A 394 23.73 -4.21 -16.36
CA GLY A 394 24.02 -2.94 -15.70
C GLY A 394 24.02 -1.70 -16.60
N LYS A 395 23.89 -1.83 -17.93
CA LYS A 395 23.81 -0.69 -18.84
C LYS A 395 22.36 -0.27 -19.12
N LEU A 396 22.00 0.96 -18.75
CA LEU A 396 20.66 1.52 -18.97
C LEU A 396 20.35 1.72 -20.47
N ASN A 397 19.13 1.34 -20.87
CA ASN A 397 18.55 1.64 -22.17
C ASN A 397 17.89 3.04 -22.15
N GLU A 398 18.72 4.08 -22.34
CA GLU A 398 18.28 5.47 -22.37
C GLU A 398 17.21 5.75 -23.43
N ALA A 399 17.27 5.07 -24.58
CA ALA A 399 16.31 5.25 -25.65
C ALA A 399 14.89 4.83 -25.21
N LEU A 400 14.78 3.71 -24.50
CA LEU A 400 13.51 3.24 -23.94
C LEU A 400 12.96 4.24 -22.92
N VAL A 401 13.78 4.71 -21.98
CA VAL A 401 13.38 5.72 -20.99
C VAL A 401 12.89 7.00 -21.67
N ASN A 402 13.61 7.47 -22.69
CA ASN A 402 13.24 8.69 -23.42
C ASN A 402 11.92 8.54 -24.17
N VAL A 403 11.64 7.38 -24.76
CA VAL A 403 10.33 7.11 -25.40
C VAL A 403 9.20 7.12 -24.38
N ILE A 404 9.38 6.47 -23.22
CA ILE A 404 8.38 6.45 -22.15
C ILE A 404 8.07 7.86 -21.68
N CYS A 405 9.11 8.61 -21.29
CA CYS A 405 8.94 9.96 -20.75
C CYS A 405 8.33 10.91 -21.78
N ARG A 406 8.73 10.82 -23.05
CA ARG A 406 8.22 11.71 -24.11
C ARG A 406 6.72 11.55 -24.37
N ASN A 407 6.16 10.37 -24.11
CA ASN A 407 4.74 10.10 -24.28
C ASN A 407 3.92 10.43 -23.03
N SER A 408 4.53 10.93 -21.95
CA SER A 408 3.83 11.36 -20.75
C SER A 408 3.60 12.88 -20.74
N ARG A 409 2.45 13.31 -20.22
CA ARG A 409 2.17 14.72 -19.87
C ARG A 409 2.99 15.20 -18.68
N THR A 410 3.53 14.28 -17.87
CA THR A 410 4.37 14.54 -16.71
C THR A 410 5.70 13.77 -16.83
N PRO A 411 6.56 14.12 -17.82
CA PRO A 411 7.78 13.35 -18.14
C PRO A 411 8.74 13.22 -16.95
N ASP A 412 8.82 14.27 -16.12
CA ASP A 412 9.71 14.30 -14.96
C ASP A 412 9.29 13.30 -13.89
N PHE A 413 7.98 13.17 -13.67
CA PHE A 413 7.42 12.17 -12.76
C PHE A 413 7.72 10.76 -13.26
N SER A 414 7.45 10.49 -14.55
CA SER A 414 7.72 9.19 -15.16
C SER A 414 9.19 8.79 -15.04
N ARG A 415 10.12 9.73 -15.25
CA ARG A 415 11.56 9.46 -15.12
C ARG A 415 11.94 9.13 -13.68
N ALA A 416 11.55 9.98 -12.73
CA ALA A 416 11.89 9.81 -11.33
C ALA A 416 11.29 8.52 -10.75
N ASP A 417 10.01 8.25 -11.04
CA ASP A 417 9.30 7.07 -10.55
C ASP A 417 9.92 5.77 -11.13
N LEU A 418 10.33 5.77 -12.39
CA LEU A 418 11.02 4.61 -12.99
C LEU A 418 12.35 4.33 -12.28
N HIS A 419 13.14 5.36 -12.01
CA HIS A 419 14.39 5.22 -11.24
C HIS A 419 14.13 4.77 -9.81
N ALA A 420 13.08 5.30 -9.16
CA ALA A 420 12.67 4.90 -7.81
C ALA A 420 12.34 3.41 -7.74
N LEU A 421 11.56 2.89 -8.71
CA LEU A 421 11.24 1.45 -8.79
C LEU A 421 12.50 0.58 -8.91
N VAL A 422 13.43 0.96 -9.80
CA VAL A 422 14.69 0.22 -10.00
C VAL A 422 15.56 0.26 -8.74
N ALA A 423 15.70 1.43 -8.12
CA ALA A 423 16.50 1.60 -6.92
C ALA A 423 15.93 0.79 -5.74
N ALA A 424 14.60 0.73 -5.61
CA ALA A 424 13.93 -0.04 -4.56
C ALA A 424 14.24 -1.53 -4.71
N CYS A 425 14.11 -2.08 -5.92
CA CYS A 425 14.46 -3.47 -6.19
C CYS A 425 15.95 -3.77 -5.94
N ARG A 426 16.86 -2.86 -6.32
CA ARG A 426 18.30 -3.04 -6.08
C ARG A 426 18.66 -3.14 -4.60
N ILE A 427 18.05 -2.31 -3.75
CA ILE A 427 18.27 -2.38 -2.29
C ILE A 427 17.81 -3.72 -1.73
N ALA A 428 16.63 -4.19 -2.11
CA ALA A 428 16.18 -5.52 -1.70
C ALA A 428 17.11 -6.63 -2.20
N GLY A 429 17.64 -6.51 -3.42
CA GLY A 429 18.61 -7.45 -3.98
C GLY A 429 19.90 -7.48 -3.15
N GLN A 430 20.42 -6.32 -2.75
CA GLN A 430 21.58 -6.23 -1.87
C GLN A 430 21.33 -6.92 -0.52
N ARG A 431 20.16 -6.70 0.12
CA ARG A 431 19.79 -7.37 1.37
C ARG A 431 19.73 -8.88 1.22
N VAL A 432 19.22 -9.38 0.10
CA VAL A 432 19.25 -10.82 -0.22
C VAL A 432 20.68 -11.35 -0.32
N THR A 433 21.57 -10.65 -1.03
CA THR A 433 22.98 -11.03 -1.15
C THR A 433 23.69 -11.05 0.22
N GLU A 434 23.40 -10.08 1.08
CA GLU A 434 23.89 -10.03 2.47
C GLU A 434 23.40 -11.23 3.29
N MET A 435 22.12 -11.62 3.15
CA MET A 435 21.58 -12.83 3.79
C MET A 435 22.23 -14.11 3.27
N CYS A 436 22.44 -14.25 1.96
CA CYS A 436 23.15 -15.39 1.38
C CYS A 436 24.61 -15.47 1.88
N THR A 437 25.28 -14.34 2.02
CA THR A 437 26.65 -14.26 2.58
C THR A 437 26.66 -14.70 4.04
N ARG A 438 25.67 -14.25 4.82
CA ARG A 438 25.56 -14.52 6.26
C ARG A 438 25.19 -15.96 6.60
N PHE A 439 24.19 -16.51 5.91
CA PHE A 439 23.59 -17.82 6.26
C PHE A 439 24.02 -18.96 5.32
N GLY A 440 24.61 -18.63 4.17
CA GLY A 440 24.86 -19.56 3.08
C GLY A 440 23.67 -19.65 2.12
N THR A 441 23.97 -19.84 0.83
CA THR A 441 22.95 -19.86 -0.23
C THR A 441 21.95 -21.01 -0.08
N GLU A 442 22.41 -22.21 0.27
CA GLU A 442 21.53 -23.38 0.41
C GLU A 442 20.56 -23.23 1.59
N ALA A 443 21.02 -22.71 2.73
CA ALA A 443 20.19 -22.47 3.89
C ALA A 443 19.15 -21.36 3.63
N PHE A 444 19.54 -20.31 2.87
CA PHE A 444 18.61 -19.27 2.42
C PHE A 444 17.53 -19.84 1.48
N GLU A 445 17.91 -20.58 0.44
CA GLU A 445 16.94 -21.20 -0.48
C GLU A 445 15.99 -22.18 0.24
N THR A 446 16.52 -22.94 1.21
CA THR A 446 15.71 -23.82 2.06
C THR A 446 14.72 -23.01 2.89
N ALA A 447 15.15 -21.89 3.49
CA ALA A 447 14.26 -21.00 4.22
C ALA A 447 13.13 -20.45 3.33
N LEU A 448 13.41 -20.05 2.08
CA LEU A 448 12.37 -19.61 1.14
C LEU A 448 11.33 -20.71 0.87
N ASN A 449 11.77 -21.96 0.71
CA ASN A 449 10.87 -23.09 0.51
C ASN A 449 10.02 -23.36 1.76
N ASP A 450 10.64 -23.36 2.94
CA ASP A 450 9.93 -23.53 4.22
C ASP A 450 8.82 -22.49 4.38
N LEU A 451 9.07 -21.22 4.01
CA LEU A 451 8.09 -20.14 4.13
C LEU A 451 6.88 -20.34 3.20
N LEU A 452 7.12 -20.80 1.97
CA LEU A 452 6.05 -21.16 1.03
C LEU A 452 5.25 -22.37 1.54
N ASP A 453 5.92 -23.40 2.06
CA ASP A 453 5.26 -24.59 2.58
C ASP A 453 4.42 -24.30 3.84
N ARG A 454 4.90 -23.43 4.75
CA ARG A 454 4.12 -22.97 5.91
C ARG A 454 2.79 -22.34 5.49
N ASN A 455 2.83 -21.50 4.47
CA ASN A 455 1.63 -20.83 3.95
C ASN A 455 0.68 -21.83 3.27
N LYS A 456 1.23 -22.79 2.51
CA LYS A 456 0.46 -23.90 1.93
C LYS A 456 -0.26 -24.72 3.00
N ILE A 457 0.41 -25.06 4.10
CA ILE A 457 -0.17 -25.78 5.25
C ILE A 457 -1.29 -24.96 5.89
N ALA A 458 -1.07 -23.66 6.12
CA ALA A 458 -2.10 -22.77 6.68
C ALA A 458 -3.34 -22.69 5.78
N PHE A 459 -3.16 -22.58 4.47
CA PHE A 459 -4.27 -22.55 3.52
C PHE A 459 -5.02 -23.89 3.45
N ALA A 460 -4.31 -25.03 3.50
CA ALA A 460 -4.93 -26.34 3.60
C ALA A 460 -5.82 -26.46 4.85
N GLN A 461 -5.38 -25.89 5.97
CA GLN A 461 -6.17 -25.85 7.20
C GLN A 461 -7.41 -24.94 7.07
N LEU A 462 -7.30 -23.79 6.39
CA LEU A 462 -8.47 -22.98 6.03
C LEU A 462 -9.47 -23.76 5.18
N LEU A 463 -8.99 -24.49 4.17
CA LEU A 463 -9.87 -25.30 3.32
C LEU A 463 -10.61 -26.35 4.14
N LYS A 464 -9.91 -27.04 5.04
CA LYS A 464 -10.49 -28.08 5.89
C LYS A 464 -11.53 -27.54 6.87
N THR A 465 -11.30 -26.37 7.44
CA THR A 465 -12.12 -25.82 8.55
C THR A 465 -13.23 -24.89 8.11
N SER A 466 -13.00 -24.14 7.03
CA SER A 466 -13.80 -22.95 6.73
C SER A 466 -14.59 -23.06 5.42
N ILE A 467 -14.10 -23.81 4.44
CA ILE A 467 -14.77 -23.94 3.14
C ILE A 467 -15.54 -25.27 3.10
N PRO A 468 -16.85 -25.28 2.79
CA PRO A 468 -17.62 -26.52 2.64
C PRO A 468 -17.40 -27.17 1.27
N ALA A 469 -17.72 -28.47 1.15
CA ALA A 469 -17.68 -29.19 -0.13
C ALA A 469 -18.81 -28.76 -1.10
N ARG A 470 -19.92 -28.22 -0.57
CA ARG A 470 -21.06 -27.76 -1.37
C ARG A 470 -20.69 -26.52 -2.19
N ARG A 471 -21.21 -26.43 -3.42
CA ARG A 471 -21.11 -25.24 -4.28
C ARG A 471 -21.96 -24.08 -3.72
N MET A 472 -21.35 -22.91 -3.61
CA MET A 472 -21.98 -21.67 -3.16
C MET A 472 -21.79 -20.62 -4.24
N THR A 473 -22.84 -19.88 -4.58
CA THR A 473 -22.80 -18.83 -5.59
C THR A 473 -23.18 -17.50 -4.96
N PHE A 474 -22.50 -16.42 -5.36
CA PHE A 474 -22.83 -15.06 -4.97
C PHE A 474 -22.71 -14.14 -6.18
N SER A 475 -23.53 -13.09 -6.22
CA SER A 475 -23.54 -12.10 -7.29
C SER A 475 -23.65 -10.69 -6.73
N ASP A 476 -22.97 -9.76 -7.37
CA ASP A 476 -23.07 -8.31 -7.17
C ASP A 476 -22.93 -7.60 -8.53
N TRP A 477 -22.99 -6.27 -8.53
CA TRP A 477 -23.04 -5.47 -9.74
C TRP A 477 -22.07 -4.27 -9.70
N MET A 478 -21.50 -3.92 -10.86
CA MET A 478 -20.88 -2.63 -11.11
C MET A 478 -21.91 -1.73 -11.80
N ASP A 479 -22.11 -0.50 -11.34
CA ASP A 479 -23.32 0.26 -11.67
C ASP A 479 -23.46 0.63 -13.15
N ASP A 480 -22.35 1.03 -13.79
CA ASP A 480 -22.32 1.47 -15.17
C ASP A 480 -20.88 1.52 -15.72
N ASP A 481 -20.76 1.71 -17.03
CA ASP A 481 -19.50 1.77 -17.75
C ASP A 481 -19.04 3.17 -18.18
N GLY A 482 -19.72 4.23 -17.72
CA GLY A 482 -19.50 5.63 -18.10
C GLY A 482 -19.96 5.99 -19.50
N THR A 483 -20.53 5.05 -20.25
CA THR A 483 -21.06 5.25 -21.61
C THR A 483 -22.56 4.99 -21.72
N GLY A 484 -23.23 4.89 -20.57
CA GLY A 484 -24.67 4.72 -20.45
C GLY A 484 -25.15 3.26 -20.49
N MET A 485 -24.26 2.30 -20.27
CA MET A 485 -24.61 0.88 -20.15
C MET A 485 -24.30 0.35 -18.74
N GLY A 486 -25.20 -0.45 -18.20
CA GLY A 486 -25.10 -1.03 -16.87
C GLY A 486 -26.46 -1.43 -16.28
N PRO A 487 -26.46 -1.98 -15.07
CA PRO A 487 -25.29 -2.44 -14.34
C PRO A 487 -24.75 -3.76 -14.89
N TRP A 488 -23.50 -4.03 -14.60
CA TRP A 488 -22.75 -5.19 -15.06
C TRP A 488 -22.67 -6.25 -13.97
N LYS A 489 -23.20 -7.44 -14.25
CA LYS A 489 -23.30 -8.53 -13.28
C LYS A 489 -21.97 -9.25 -13.13
N VAL A 490 -21.53 -9.40 -11.88
CA VAL A 490 -20.33 -10.15 -11.49
C VAL A 490 -20.78 -11.27 -10.55
N SER A 491 -20.60 -12.53 -10.97
CA SER A 491 -20.93 -13.71 -10.16
C SER A 491 -19.72 -14.62 -9.99
N CYS A 492 -19.69 -15.35 -8.89
CA CYS A 492 -18.70 -16.41 -8.69
C CYS A 492 -19.30 -17.58 -7.92
N THR A 493 -18.87 -18.80 -8.26
CA THR A 493 -19.20 -20.03 -7.54
C THR A 493 -17.95 -20.59 -6.85
N MET A 494 -18.02 -20.78 -5.53
CA MET A 494 -16.96 -21.32 -4.68
C MET A 494 -17.28 -22.75 -4.23
N PHE A 495 -16.29 -23.65 -4.30
CA PHE A 495 -16.36 -25.02 -3.79
C PHE A 495 -14.96 -25.62 -3.64
N LYS A 496 -14.87 -26.82 -3.04
CA LYS A 496 -13.63 -27.61 -2.99
C LYS A 496 -13.69 -28.77 -3.96
N GLU A 497 -12.54 -29.14 -4.50
CA GLU A 497 -12.39 -30.36 -5.29
C GLU A 497 -11.09 -31.11 -4.90
N PRO A 498 -11.05 -32.44 -5.03
CA PRO A 498 -9.84 -33.21 -4.74
C PRO A 498 -8.69 -32.82 -5.67
N LEU A 499 -7.46 -32.86 -5.18
CA LEU A 499 -6.27 -32.80 -6.02
C LEU A 499 -6.14 -34.10 -6.84
N GLU A 500 -5.60 -33.98 -8.06
CA GLU A 500 -5.48 -35.10 -9.01
C GLU A 500 -4.58 -36.24 -8.49
N ASP A 501 -3.59 -35.90 -7.66
CA ASP A 501 -2.66 -36.84 -7.03
C ASP A 501 -3.19 -37.47 -5.72
N GLY A 502 -4.39 -37.08 -5.28
CA GLY A 502 -4.99 -37.55 -4.02
C GLY A 502 -4.36 -36.99 -2.74
N SER A 503 -3.45 -36.01 -2.84
CA SER A 503 -2.71 -35.46 -1.69
C SER A 503 -3.56 -34.52 -0.80
N GLY A 504 -4.73 -34.10 -1.26
CA GLY A 504 -5.61 -33.20 -0.52
C GLY A 504 -6.75 -32.63 -1.37
N GLU A 505 -7.24 -31.45 -0.97
CA GLU A 505 -8.28 -30.68 -1.67
C GLU A 505 -7.71 -29.34 -2.13
N ARG A 506 -8.28 -28.77 -3.19
CA ARG A 506 -8.05 -27.37 -3.60
C ARG A 506 -9.34 -26.56 -3.57
N LEU A 507 -9.20 -25.25 -3.35
CA LEU A 507 -10.26 -24.28 -3.55
C LEU A 507 -10.49 -24.08 -5.04
N ARG A 508 -11.76 -24.08 -5.45
CA ARG A 508 -12.18 -23.71 -6.79
C ARG A 508 -13.10 -22.50 -6.77
N LEU A 509 -12.72 -21.48 -7.54
CA LEU A 509 -13.55 -20.32 -7.86
C LEU A 509 -13.87 -20.31 -9.36
N ASP A 510 -15.15 -20.47 -9.71
CA ASP A 510 -15.64 -20.33 -11.07
C ASP A 510 -16.30 -18.95 -11.22
N ALA A 511 -15.62 -18.00 -11.89
CA ALA A 511 -16.15 -16.67 -12.17
C ALA A 511 -17.13 -16.72 -13.37
N SER A 512 -18.26 -16.02 -13.25
CA SER A 512 -19.23 -15.80 -14.31
C SER A 512 -19.66 -14.34 -14.30
N THR A 513 -18.98 -13.51 -15.09
CA THR A 513 -19.35 -12.11 -15.27
C THR A 513 -20.09 -11.92 -16.59
N ASP A 514 -20.59 -10.72 -16.86
CA ASP A 514 -21.11 -10.39 -18.18
C ASP A 514 -20.02 -10.46 -19.26
N PRO A 515 -20.42 -10.62 -20.54
CA PRO A 515 -19.49 -10.41 -21.66
C PRO A 515 -18.78 -9.07 -21.54
N GLN A 516 -17.52 -9.00 -21.96
CA GLN A 516 -16.70 -7.79 -21.87
C GLN A 516 -17.43 -6.52 -22.38
N ALA A 517 -17.19 -5.40 -21.73
CA ALA A 517 -17.71 -4.09 -22.12
C ALA A 517 -17.01 -3.57 -23.39
N GLU A 518 -17.68 -2.66 -24.11
CA GLU A 518 -17.06 -1.92 -25.21
C GLU A 518 -16.21 -0.73 -24.74
N SER A 519 -16.34 -0.33 -23.47
CA SER A 519 -15.52 0.71 -22.82
C SER A 519 -14.39 0.10 -21.98
N SER A 520 -13.70 0.93 -21.19
CA SER A 520 -12.48 0.55 -20.47
C SER A 520 -12.69 -0.07 -19.09
N VAL A 521 -13.94 -0.32 -18.66
CA VAL A 521 -14.24 -0.96 -17.36
C VAL A 521 -13.85 -2.44 -17.27
N ASN A 522 -13.34 -3.02 -18.35
CA ASN A 522 -12.85 -4.39 -18.34
C ASN A 522 -11.60 -4.54 -17.46
N TRP A 523 -11.42 -5.72 -16.88
CA TRP A 523 -10.27 -6.01 -16.03
C TRP A 523 -9.62 -7.34 -16.41
N LEU A 524 -8.48 -7.30 -17.08
CA LEU A 524 -7.67 -8.51 -17.27
C LEU A 524 -6.96 -8.83 -15.94
N THR A 525 -7.29 -9.97 -15.32
CA THR A 525 -6.86 -10.23 -13.94
C THR A 525 -6.42 -11.66 -13.66
N THR A 526 -5.37 -11.76 -12.85
CA THR A 526 -5.01 -12.97 -12.10
C THR A 526 -5.71 -12.96 -10.73
N TRP A 527 -7.04 -13.17 -10.72
CA TRP A 527 -7.85 -13.07 -9.49
C TRP A 527 -7.40 -14.02 -8.36
N LYS A 528 -6.75 -15.14 -8.73
CA LYS A 528 -6.08 -16.07 -7.81
C LYS A 528 -5.14 -15.39 -6.80
N MET A 529 -4.35 -14.41 -7.25
CA MET A 529 -3.38 -13.71 -6.39
C MET A 529 -4.08 -12.95 -5.26
N ARG A 530 -5.17 -12.25 -5.59
CA ARG A 530 -5.91 -11.41 -4.63
C ARG A 530 -6.78 -12.23 -3.70
N SER A 531 -7.46 -13.25 -4.23
CA SER A 531 -8.35 -14.10 -3.44
C SER A 531 -7.59 -14.95 -2.42
N SER A 532 -6.40 -15.47 -2.77
CA SER A 532 -5.56 -16.20 -1.80
C SER A 532 -5.07 -15.30 -0.68
N ALA A 533 -4.53 -14.12 -1.00
CA ALA A 533 -4.08 -13.16 0.01
C ALA A 533 -5.20 -12.74 0.97
N TYR A 534 -6.39 -12.48 0.42
CA TYR A 534 -7.55 -12.10 1.21
C TYR A 534 -8.00 -13.22 2.17
N LEU A 535 -8.13 -14.44 1.67
CA LEU A 535 -8.56 -15.60 2.47
C LEU A 535 -7.57 -15.93 3.59
N ILE A 536 -6.26 -15.85 3.32
CA ILE A 536 -5.22 -16.06 4.34
C ILE A 536 -5.29 -14.98 5.42
N LYS A 537 -5.40 -13.71 5.06
CA LYS A 537 -5.52 -12.63 6.04
C LYS A 537 -6.82 -12.68 6.82
N ALA A 538 -7.90 -13.18 6.22
CA ALA A 538 -9.14 -13.45 6.93
C ALA A 538 -9.00 -14.57 7.97
N LEU A 539 -8.19 -15.61 7.67
CA LEU A 539 -7.86 -16.66 8.65
C LEU A 539 -7.07 -16.11 9.82
N ASP A 540 -5.94 -15.48 9.52
CA ASP A 540 -5.02 -14.94 10.50
C ASP A 540 -4.22 -13.77 9.88
N PRO A 541 -4.42 -12.54 10.37
CA PRO A 541 -3.73 -11.38 9.84
C PRO A 541 -2.21 -11.40 10.07
N SER A 542 -1.70 -12.21 11.00
CA SER A 542 -0.27 -12.33 11.32
C SER A 542 0.52 -13.18 10.32
N ILE A 543 -0.15 -14.03 9.53
CA ILE A 543 0.52 -14.88 8.53
C ILE A 543 1.15 -14.01 7.44
N THR A 544 2.43 -14.22 7.17
CA THR A 544 3.14 -13.59 6.04
C THR A 544 2.53 -14.04 4.72
N LEU A 545 2.19 -13.07 3.87
CA LEU A 545 1.63 -13.32 2.55
C LEU A 545 2.71 -13.77 1.57
N ASN A 546 2.46 -14.92 0.96
CA ASN A 546 3.32 -15.50 -0.06
C ASN A 546 2.52 -16.45 -0.98
N ASP A 547 3.15 -16.93 -2.05
CA ASP A 547 2.49 -17.74 -3.09
C ASP A 547 2.33 -19.22 -2.73
N GLY A 548 2.64 -19.64 -1.49
CA GLY A 548 2.55 -21.04 -1.06
C GLY A 548 1.16 -21.65 -1.24
N ALA A 549 0.10 -20.86 -0.99
CA ALA A 549 -1.28 -21.28 -1.17
C ALA A 549 -1.70 -21.51 -2.63
N TYR A 550 -0.91 -21.09 -3.62
CA TYR A 550 -1.34 -21.13 -5.02
C TYR A 550 -1.59 -22.55 -5.51
N ASP A 551 -0.84 -23.53 -5.02
CA ASP A 551 -1.03 -24.93 -5.43
C ASP A 551 -2.40 -25.47 -4.98
N LEU A 552 -3.01 -24.87 -3.97
CA LEU A 552 -4.29 -25.26 -3.38
C LEU A 552 -5.46 -24.40 -3.85
N MET A 553 -5.27 -23.63 -4.93
CA MET A 553 -6.30 -22.74 -5.45
C MET A 553 -6.33 -22.73 -6.98
N ASP A 554 -7.52 -22.93 -7.54
CA ASP A 554 -7.81 -22.77 -8.96
C ASP A 554 -8.92 -21.73 -9.16
N VAL A 555 -8.67 -20.76 -10.04
CA VAL A 555 -9.62 -19.70 -10.37
C VAL A 555 -9.85 -19.72 -11.87
N ARG A 556 -11.07 -20.04 -12.29
CA ARG A 556 -11.45 -20.07 -13.69
C ARG A 556 -12.24 -18.82 -14.05
N ILE A 557 -11.70 -18.09 -15.02
CA ILE A 557 -12.33 -16.89 -15.58
C ILE A 557 -12.47 -17.10 -17.09
N PRO A 558 -13.68 -17.26 -17.63
CA PRO A 558 -13.88 -17.48 -19.06
C PRO A 558 -13.37 -16.30 -19.90
N LEU A 559 -12.61 -16.59 -20.96
CA LEU A 559 -12.14 -15.59 -21.92
C LEU A 559 -13.33 -14.89 -22.62
N GLY A 560 -13.24 -13.58 -22.81
CA GLY A 560 -14.30 -12.74 -23.41
C GLY A 560 -15.32 -12.18 -22.40
N THR A 561 -15.06 -12.36 -21.10
CA THR A 561 -15.86 -11.78 -20.01
C THR A 561 -15.18 -10.53 -19.44
N LEU A 562 -15.88 -9.75 -18.59
CA LEU A 562 -15.33 -8.54 -17.98
C LEU A 562 -14.01 -8.76 -17.24
N LEU A 563 -13.82 -9.92 -16.61
CA LEU A 563 -12.62 -10.26 -15.84
C LEU A 563 -11.52 -10.97 -16.65
N ASN A 564 -11.77 -11.27 -17.93
CA ASN A 564 -10.79 -11.86 -18.83
C ASN A 564 -11.12 -11.44 -20.28
N PRO A 565 -10.99 -10.14 -20.61
CA PRO A 565 -11.38 -9.62 -21.91
C PRO A 565 -10.40 -10.06 -23.00
N VAL A 566 -10.88 -10.13 -24.24
CA VAL A 566 -10.04 -10.40 -25.41
C VAL A 566 -9.36 -9.12 -25.88
N ARG A 567 -8.05 -9.17 -26.13
CA ARG A 567 -7.30 -8.08 -26.77
C ARG A 567 -7.97 -7.72 -28.12
N PRO A 568 -8.18 -6.44 -28.46
CA PRO A 568 -7.57 -5.25 -27.86
C PRO A 568 -8.48 -4.45 -26.92
N ALA A 569 -9.32 -5.07 -26.08
CA ALA A 569 -10.16 -4.33 -25.14
C ALA A 569 -9.37 -3.33 -24.27
N ALA A 570 -9.96 -2.18 -23.97
CA ALA A 570 -9.41 -1.22 -23.00
C ALA A 570 -9.56 -1.71 -21.56
N LEU A 571 -8.64 -1.32 -20.68
CA LEU A 571 -8.49 -1.83 -19.31
C LEU A 571 -8.35 -0.73 -18.23
N SER A 572 -8.31 0.55 -18.63
CA SER A 572 -8.03 1.66 -17.72
C SER A 572 -9.02 1.85 -16.56
N CYS A 573 -10.32 1.58 -16.74
CA CYS A 573 -11.36 1.80 -15.71
C CYS A 573 -11.70 0.55 -14.89
N ARG A 574 -10.73 -0.35 -14.70
CA ARG A 574 -10.91 -1.64 -14.02
C ARG A 574 -11.19 -1.58 -12.51
N THR A 575 -10.93 -0.44 -11.87
CA THR A 575 -10.88 -0.31 -10.39
C THR A 575 -12.22 -0.61 -9.72
N HIS A 576 -13.33 -0.35 -10.40
CA HIS A 576 -14.68 -0.67 -9.94
C HIS A 576 -14.89 -2.18 -9.75
N LEU A 577 -14.28 -3.01 -10.60
CA LEU A 577 -14.32 -4.47 -10.47
C LEU A 577 -13.35 -4.99 -9.41
N LEU A 578 -12.25 -4.28 -9.13
CA LEU A 578 -11.27 -4.65 -8.11
C LEU A 578 -11.95 -4.81 -6.75
N GLY A 579 -12.63 -3.77 -6.26
CA GLY A 579 -13.32 -3.80 -4.97
C GLY A 579 -14.54 -4.71 -4.99
N ARG A 580 -15.30 -4.74 -6.09
CA ARG A 580 -16.49 -5.60 -6.21
C ARG A 580 -16.17 -7.09 -6.13
N THR A 581 -15.01 -7.53 -6.64
CA THR A 581 -14.59 -8.93 -6.47
C THR A 581 -14.21 -9.30 -5.04
N LEU A 582 -13.79 -8.35 -4.19
CA LEU A 582 -13.55 -8.60 -2.76
C LEU A 582 -14.87 -8.80 -2.01
N ASP A 583 -15.88 -7.97 -2.30
CA ASP A 583 -17.25 -8.15 -1.79
C ASP A 583 -17.80 -9.54 -2.14
N LEU A 584 -17.51 -10.05 -3.36
CA LEU A 584 -17.92 -11.39 -3.77
C LEU A 584 -17.29 -12.49 -2.92
N ILE A 585 -15.98 -12.41 -2.64
CA ILE A 585 -15.30 -13.42 -1.81
C ILE A 585 -15.87 -13.41 -0.39
N LEU A 586 -16.11 -12.23 0.18
CA LEU A 586 -16.75 -12.06 1.48
C LEU A 586 -18.16 -12.65 1.53
N GLY A 587 -19.00 -12.31 0.55
CA GLY A 587 -20.36 -12.85 0.43
C GLY A 587 -20.37 -14.36 0.20
N LEU A 588 -19.35 -14.93 -0.45
CA LEU A 588 -19.20 -16.37 -0.68
C LEU A 588 -18.81 -17.12 0.60
N ILE A 589 -17.75 -16.69 1.29
CA ILE A 589 -17.28 -17.38 2.49
C ILE A 589 -18.25 -17.19 3.65
N GLY A 590 -18.82 -15.99 3.78
CA GLY A 590 -19.72 -15.66 4.86
C GLY A 590 -21.01 -16.51 4.86
N GLN A 591 -21.50 -16.97 3.70
CA GLN A 591 -22.70 -17.80 3.59
C GLN A 591 -22.70 -19.01 4.53
N ARG A 592 -21.52 -19.52 4.91
CA ARG A 592 -21.37 -20.68 5.79
C ARG A 592 -20.41 -20.47 6.95
N GLN A 593 -19.66 -19.37 6.96
CA GLN A 593 -18.81 -18.97 8.06
C GLN A 593 -19.25 -17.60 8.57
N PRO A 594 -20.24 -17.53 9.49
CA PRO A 594 -20.75 -16.27 10.00
C PRO A 594 -19.66 -15.36 10.58
N ARG A 595 -18.58 -15.93 11.11
CA ARG A 595 -17.42 -15.18 11.64
C ARG A 595 -16.65 -14.39 10.56
N PHE A 596 -16.77 -14.79 9.30
CA PHE A 596 -16.17 -14.10 8.14
C PHE A 596 -17.19 -13.22 7.39
N MET A 597 -18.46 -13.20 7.82
CA MET A 597 -19.49 -12.44 7.12
C MET A 597 -19.40 -10.96 7.42
N THR A 598 -18.95 -10.16 6.44
CA THR A 598 -19.03 -8.70 6.50
C THR A 598 -20.15 -8.19 5.59
N ALA A 599 -20.64 -6.98 5.83
CA ALA A 599 -21.45 -6.26 4.86
C ALA A 599 -20.61 -5.89 3.60
N ALA A 600 -21.22 -5.23 2.61
CA ALA A 600 -20.47 -4.62 1.51
C ALA A 600 -19.86 -3.29 1.96
N GLY A 601 -18.62 -3.06 1.55
CA GLY A 601 -17.98 -1.77 1.73
C GLY A 601 -18.34 -0.80 0.63
N PHE A 602 -17.60 0.31 0.62
CA PHE A 602 -17.60 1.17 -0.53
C PHE A 602 -17.08 0.42 -1.79
N SER A 603 -16.05 -0.41 -1.58
CA SER A 603 -15.68 -1.51 -2.50
C SER A 603 -15.40 -1.05 -3.93
N ASP A 604 -14.65 0.04 -4.03
CA ASP A 604 -14.09 0.63 -5.24
C ASP A 604 -12.76 1.32 -4.86
N SER A 605 -12.09 1.93 -5.83
CA SER A 605 -11.07 2.95 -5.62
C SER A 605 -11.50 4.16 -6.46
N PRO A 606 -12.29 5.10 -5.91
CA PRO A 606 -12.75 6.25 -6.67
C PRO A 606 -11.59 7.20 -6.96
N HIS A 607 -11.55 7.78 -8.16
CA HIS A 607 -10.49 8.71 -8.58
C HIS A 607 -11.06 10.04 -9.06
N LEU A 608 -10.38 11.12 -8.69
CA LEU A 608 -10.56 12.45 -9.26
C LEU A 608 -9.27 12.87 -9.94
N PHE A 609 -9.42 13.32 -11.18
CA PHE A 609 -8.39 13.99 -11.93
C PHE A 609 -8.77 15.44 -12.12
N TYR A 610 -7.81 16.34 -11.96
CA TYR A 610 -7.95 17.75 -12.29
C TYR A 610 -6.70 18.22 -13.03
N SER A 611 -6.87 18.72 -14.23
CA SER A 611 -5.74 19.11 -15.08
C SER A 611 -5.99 20.41 -15.84
N GLY A 612 -4.90 21.06 -16.23
CA GLY A 612 -4.94 22.33 -16.93
C GLY A 612 -3.61 23.06 -16.89
N TRP A 613 -3.70 24.38 -17.07
CA TRP A 613 -2.55 25.27 -17.15
C TRP A 613 -2.57 26.29 -16.03
N ARG A 614 -1.41 26.53 -15.42
CA ARG A 614 -1.21 27.65 -14.50
C ARG A 614 -1.09 28.97 -15.28
N ALA A 615 -1.12 30.07 -14.55
CA ALA A 615 -0.95 31.41 -15.11
C ALA A 615 0.41 31.64 -15.79
N ASP A 616 1.45 30.94 -15.33
CA ASP A 616 2.80 30.98 -15.93
C ASP A 616 2.97 30.05 -17.14
N GLY A 617 1.90 29.34 -17.54
CA GLY A 617 1.92 28.39 -18.66
C GLY A 617 2.49 27.02 -18.30
N THR A 618 2.71 26.70 -17.03
CA THR A 618 3.08 25.34 -16.60
C THR A 618 1.86 24.42 -16.56
N TRP A 619 2.03 23.19 -17.04
CA TRP A 619 1.01 22.14 -16.96
C TRP A 619 0.90 21.59 -15.53
N PHE A 620 -0.31 21.27 -15.10
CA PHE A 620 -0.54 20.50 -13.87
C PHE A 620 -1.53 19.37 -14.12
N GLN A 621 -1.37 18.28 -13.37
CA GLN A 621 -2.27 17.14 -13.38
C GLN A 621 -2.34 16.53 -11.98
N LEU A 622 -3.49 16.68 -11.34
CA LEU A 622 -3.82 16.03 -10.08
C LEU A 622 -4.33 14.62 -10.37
N TYR A 623 -3.89 13.67 -9.56
CA TYR A 623 -4.49 12.35 -9.37
C TYR A 623 -4.76 12.15 -7.89
N GLN A 624 -6.03 11.95 -7.55
CA GLN A 624 -6.45 11.75 -6.18
C GLN A 624 -7.36 10.52 -6.06
N ILE A 625 -7.04 9.65 -5.12
CA ILE A 625 -7.85 8.51 -4.72
C ILE A 625 -8.75 8.98 -3.57
N GLY A 626 -10.05 8.80 -3.74
CA GLY A 626 -11.03 8.99 -2.68
C GLY A 626 -11.24 7.71 -1.87
N PHE A 627 -11.82 7.86 -0.68
CA PHE A 627 -12.22 6.71 0.16
C PHE A 627 -13.69 6.82 0.57
N GLY A 628 -14.25 5.72 1.03
CA GLY A 628 -15.62 5.64 1.51
C GLY A 628 -15.73 4.83 2.80
N GLY A 629 -16.95 4.39 3.10
CA GLY A 629 -17.21 3.57 4.27
C GLY A 629 -16.73 2.13 4.14
N VAL A 630 -15.91 1.67 5.09
CA VAL A 630 -15.59 0.23 5.24
C VAL A 630 -16.82 -0.51 5.79
N PRO A 631 -17.07 -1.79 5.44
CA PRO A 631 -18.29 -2.48 5.87
C PRO A 631 -18.36 -2.71 7.38
N GLY A 632 -19.58 -2.82 7.91
CA GLY A 632 -19.83 -3.40 9.24
C GLY A 632 -19.43 -4.89 9.26
N ARG A 633 -18.86 -5.35 10.38
CA ARG A 633 -18.24 -6.68 10.51
C ARG A 633 -18.76 -7.42 11.75
N PRO A 634 -18.57 -8.74 11.87
CA PRO A 634 -18.93 -9.45 13.11
C PRO A 634 -18.14 -8.99 14.32
N VAL A 635 -16.96 -8.42 14.10
CA VAL A 635 -15.99 -7.99 15.13
C VAL A 635 -16.00 -6.48 15.39
N GLY A 636 -16.95 -5.74 14.82
CA GLY A 636 -17.12 -4.30 15.10
C GLY A 636 -17.54 -3.47 13.89
N ASP A 637 -17.70 -2.17 14.14
CA ASP A 637 -18.11 -1.18 13.14
C ASP A 637 -17.12 -1.09 11.97
N GLY A 638 -17.62 -0.61 10.84
CA GLY A 638 -16.82 -0.19 9.71
C GLY A 638 -16.13 1.15 9.99
N LEU A 639 -14.91 1.31 9.49
CA LEU A 639 -14.17 2.56 9.56
C LEU A 639 -14.76 3.61 8.60
N ASP A 640 -14.95 4.82 9.10
CA ASP A 640 -15.46 5.97 8.34
C ASP A 640 -14.37 6.54 7.42
N GLY A 641 -14.70 6.78 6.14
CA GLY A 641 -13.81 7.47 5.18
C GLY A 641 -12.43 6.83 5.00
N HIS A 642 -12.31 5.52 5.20
CA HIS A 642 -11.02 4.83 5.27
C HIS A 642 -10.77 3.98 4.02
N SER A 643 -9.50 3.87 3.63
CA SER A 643 -9.09 2.96 2.56
C SER A 643 -9.45 1.51 2.89
N MET A 644 -9.99 0.77 1.91
CA MET A 644 -10.11 -0.69 1.99
C MET A 644 -8.76 -1.38 1.80
N PHE A 645 -7.80 -0.69 1.17
CA PHE A 645 -6.45 -1.18 0.89
C PHE A 645 -5.51 -0.75 2.03
N PRO A 646 -4.95 -1.70 2.81
CA PRO A 646 -4.30 -1.41 4.10
C PRO A 646 -3.11 -0.44 4.07
N SER A 647 -2.49 -0.22 2.91
CA SER A 647 -1.33 0.67 2.75
C SER A 647 -1.66 2.04 2.17
N MET A 648 -2.82 2.23 1.56
CA MET A 648 -3.12 3.49 0.86
C MET A 648 -3.55 4.58 1.84
N LYS A 649 -3.13 5.81 1.56
CA LYS A 649 -3.35 6.98 2.43
C LYS A 649 -4.02 8.11 1.66
N THR A 650 -4.73 8.96 2.40
CA THR A 650 -5.25 10.22 1.85
C THR A 650 -4.09 11.18 1.62
N VAL A 651 -4.20 12.01 0.59
CA VAL A 651 -3.26 13.12 0.41
C VAL A 651 -3.63 14.24 1.41
N PRO A 652 -2.67 14.78 2.19
CA PRO A 652 -2.95 15.93 3.05
C PRO A 652 -3.47 17.13 2.24
N ASN A 653 -4.52 17.81 2.72
CA ASN A 653 -5.12 18.95 2.02
C ASN A 653 -4.10 20.05 1.72
N GLU A 654 -3.22 20.38 2.66
CA GLU A 654 -2.16 21.38 2.48
C GLU A 654 -1.25 21.06 1.28
N PHE A 655 -1.01 19.77 1.00
CA PHE A 655 -0.22 19.34 -0.15
C PHE A 655 -1.03 19.54 -1.45
N LEU A 656 -2.33 19.24 -1.44
CA LEU A 656 -3.19 19.49 -2.60
C LEU A 656 -3.22 20.98 -2.94
N GLU A 657 -3.41 21.85 -1.94
CA GLU A 657 -3.48 23.31 -2.12
C GLU A 657 -2.13 23.93 -2.49
N LEU A 658 -1.02 23.34 -2.01
CA LEU A 658 0.32 23.81 -2.35
C LEU A 658 0.69 23.45 -3.80
N TYR A 659 0.37 22.22 -4.24
CA TYR A 659 0.83 21.71 -5.54
C TYR A 659 -0.19 21.87 -6.66
N PHE A 660 -1.47 22.14 -6.39
CA PHE A 660 -2.48 22.26 -7.44
C PHE A 660 -3.28 23.54 -7.25
N PRO A 661 -3.75 24.18 -8.34
CA PRO A 661 -4.55 25.39 -8.25
C PRO A 661 -5.99 25.07 -7.82
N LEU A 662 -6.15 24.55 -6.62
CA LEU A 662 -7.42 24.25 -5.98
C LEU A 662 -7.35 24.57 -4.49
N ARG A 663 -8.52 24.66 -3.86
CA ARG A 663 -8.69 24.75 -2.41
C ARG A 663 -9.70 23.72 -1.93
N ILE A 664 -9.44 23.09 -0.80
CA ILE A 664 -10.41 22.20 -0.15
C ILE A 664 -11.26 23.05 0.79
N GLU A 665 -12.52 23.30 0.43
CA GLU A 665 -13.43 24.12 1.25
C GLU A 665 -14.11 23.31 2.37
N HIS A 666 -14.25 22.00 2.15
CA HIS A 666 -14.89 21.09 3.08
C HIS A 666 -14.26 19.72 3.01
N TYR A 667 -14.04 19.09 4.17
CA TYR A 667 -13.72 17.67 4.28
C TYR A 667 -14.29 17.14 5.60
N SER A 668 -15.38 16.37 5.53
CA SER A 668 -15.96 15.70 6.69
C SER A 668 -16.48 14.31 6.36
N THR A 669 -16.73 13.50 7.39
CA THR A 669 -17.61 12.34 7.26
C THR A 669 -19.05 12.80 7.00
N ILE A 670 -19.86 11.94 6.36
CA ILE A 670 -21.28 12.18 6.10
C ILE A 670 -22.09 11.39 7.12
N PRO A 671 -22.69 12.03 8.14
CA PRO A 671 -23.47 11.32 9.15
C PRO A 671 -24.59 10.48 8.50
N ASP A 672 -24.90 9.32 9.10
CA ASP A 672 -25.91 8.36 8.64
C ASP A 672 -25.70 7.72 7.26
N SER A 673 -24.61 8.05 6.55
CA SER A 673 -24.31 7.44 5.25
C SER A 673 -23.91 5.97 5.37
N GLY A 674 -23.38 5.55 6.53
CA GLY A 674 -23.20 4.15 6.88
C GLY A 674 -24.53 3.43 7.12
N GLY A 675 -24.61 2.18 6.69
CA GLY A 675 -25.76 1.32 6.96
C GLY A 675 -25.90 1.04 8.46
N ALA A 676 -27.11 1.26 8.99
CA ALA A 676 -27.42 0.95 10.38
C ALA A 676 -27.34 -0.55 10.63
N GLY A 677 -26.86 -0.94 11.81
CA GLY A 677 -26.75 -2.34 12.22
C GLY A 677 -26.27 -2.43 13.66
N LEU A 678 -26.21 -3.65 14.22
CA LEU A 678 -25.51 -3.89 15.49
C LEU A 678 -24.10 -3.29 15.42
N HIS A 679 -23.42 -3.58 14.31
CA HIS A 679 -22.22 -2.89 13.90
C HIS A 679 -22.51 -2.04 12.66
N ARG A 680 -22.27 -0.73 12.77
CA ARG A 680 -22.55 0.27 11.75
C ARG A 680 -21.56 0.11 10.58
N GLY A 681 -22.02 0.31 9.35
CA GLY A 681 -21.10 0.49 8.23
C GLY A 681 -20.40 1.85 8.33
N GLY A 682 -19.15 1.95 7.89
CA GLY A 682 -18.44 3.23 7.87
C GLY A 682 -19.22 4.28 7.07
N ASN A 683 -19.17 5.52 7.50
CA ASN A 683 -19.70 6.66 6.77
C ASN A 683 -18.80 6.98 5.58
N GLY A 684 -19.41 7.45 4.50
CA GLY A 684 -18.70 8.11 3.40
C GLY A 684 -18.16 9.47 3.82
N VAL A 685 -17.46 10.14 2.92
CA VAL A 685 -16.88 11.47 3.12
C VAL A 685 -17.37 12.45 2.07
N ARG A 686 -17.56 13.70 2.48
CA ARG A 686 -17.78 14.82 1.59
C ARG A 686 -16.48 15.59 1.45
N ILE A 687 -16.06 15.83 0.22
CA ILE A 687 -14.93 16.71 -0.10
C ILE A 687 -15.41 17.74 -1.13
N ASP A 688 -15.24 19.03 -0.80
CA ASP A 688 -15.60 20.13 -1.68
C ASP A 688 -14.34 20.76 -2.27
N TYR A 689 -14.16 20.59 -3.58
CA TYR A 689 -13.00 21.10 -4.34
C TYR A 689 -13.36 22.42 -5.02
N CYS A 690 -12.79 23.52 -4.56
CA CYS A 690 -12.89 24.82 -5.20
C CYS A 690 -11.72 25.03 -6.17
N PHE A 691 -12.02 25.21 -7.45
CA PHE A 691 -10.99 25.33 -8.49
C PHE A 691 -10.50 26.77 -8.61
N LEU A 692 -9.19 26.98 -8.53
CA LEU A 692 -8.57 28.31 -8.62
C LEU A 692 -8.09 28.64 -10.04
N ARG A 693 -8.23 27.70 -10.98
CA ARG A 693 -7.97 27.89 -12.41
C ARG A 693 -8.95 27.10 -13.27
N ALA A 694 -9.18 27.60 -14.47
CA ALA A 694 -9.91 26.84 -15.48
C ALA A 694 -9.17 25.55 -15.84
N GLY A 695 -9.91 24.49 -16.10
CA GLY A 695 -9.35 23.17 -16.41
C GLY A 695 -10.43 22.14 -16.67
N GLU A 696 -10.03 20.88 -16.62
CA GLU A 696 -10.88 19.74 -16.90
C GLU A 696 -10.81 18.72 -15.76
N LEU A 697 -11.95 18.08 -15.48
CA LEU A 697 -12.06 16.99 -14.52
C LEU A 697 -12.37 15.66 -15.21
N SER A 698 -11.78 14.61 -14.67
CA SER A 698 -12.25 13.24 -14.87
C SER A 698 -12.62 12.62 -13.53
N ILE A 699 -13.76 11.95 -13.47
CA ILE A 699 -14.32 11.34 -12.26
C ILE A 699 -14.49 9.84 -12.54
N HIS A 700 -13.88 9.01 -11.69
CA HIS A 700 -14.08 7.56 -11.67
C HIS A 700 -14.73 7.21 -10.35
N ASP A 701 -15.99 6.79 -10.40
CA ASP A 701 -16.76 6.48 -9.20
C ASP A 701 -17.84 5.43 -9.54
N ASP A 702 -18.40 4.77 -8.53
CA ASP A 702 -19.44 3.75 -8.61
C ASP A 702 -20.42 3.87 -7.43
N ARG A 703 -21.26 2.86 -7.17
CA ARG A 703 -22.29 2.87 -6.09
C ARG A 703 -23.16 4.14 -6.08
N TRP A 704 -23.46 4.70 -7.25
CA TRP A 704 -24.42 5.80 -7.42
C TRP A 704 -25.84 5.27 -7.69
N LEU A 705 -25.95 4.03 -8.19
CA LEU A 705 -27.19 3.31 -8.51
C LEU A 705 -27.44 2.19 -7.49
N THR A 706 -26.48 1.26 -7.31
CA THR A 706 -26.64 0.18 -6.32
C THR A 706 -26.16 0.62 -4.94
N LYS A 707 -26.80 0.09 -3.89
CA LYS A 707 -26.43 0.39 -2.51
C LYS A 707 -25.42 -0.65 -1.99
N PRO A 708 -24.38 -0.22 -1.25
CA PRO A 708 -23.58 -1.12 -0.43
C PRO A 708 -24.49 -1.91 0.50
N TRP A 709 -24.58 -3.22 0.29
CA TRP A 709 -25.58 -4.05 0.93
C TRP A 709 -25.28 -4.32 2.41
N GLY A 710 -26.31 -4.31 3.24
CA GLY A 710 -26.25 -4.75 4.63
C GLY A 710 -26.39 -6.27 4.75
N VAL A 711 -26.06 -6.84 5.91
CA VAL A 711 -26.11 -8.28 6.14
C VAL A 711 -26.63 -8.66 7.52
N ASN A 712 -27.28 -9.83 7.60
CA ASN A 712 -27.81 -10.42 8.84
C ASN A 712 -28.72 -9.44 9.62
N GLY A 713 -29.60 -8.74 8.90
CA GLY A 713 -30.50 -7.72 9.46
C GLY A 713 -29.98 -6.28 9.40
N GLY A 714 -28.72 -6.07 8.98
CA GLY A 714 -28.18 -4.73 8.76
C GLY A 714 -28.79 -4.03 7.53
N GLU A 715 -28.78 -2.70 7.56
CA GLU A 715 -29.28 -1.85 6.49
C GLU A 715 -28.21 -1.54 5.44
N PRO A 716 -28.59 -1.21 4.19
CA PRO A 716 -27.65 -0.75 3.18
C PRO A 716 -27.03 0.61 3.52
N GLY A 717 -25.82 0.87 3.02
CA GLY A 717 -25.19 2.19 3.03
C GLY A 717 -25.82 3.15 2.01
N ALA A 718 -25.57 4.44 2.18
CA ALA A 718 -25.93 5.49 1.24
C ALA A 718 -25.09 5.41 -0.05
N ARG A 719 -25.57 6.06 -1.11
CA ARG A 719 -24.95 6.08 -2.45
C ARG A 719 -23.99 7.24 -2.63
N SER A 720 -23.16 7.15 -3.66
CA SER A 720 -22.26 8.22 -4.09
C SER A 720 -23.02 9.33 -4.83
N SER A 721 -22.61 10.59 -4.67
CA SER A 721 -23.16 11.72 -5.43
C SER A 721 -22.12 12.82 -5.70
N LYS A 722 -22.31 13.55 -6.81
CA LYS A 722 -21.39 14.57 -7.32
C LYS A 722 -22.21 15.75 -7.82
N THR A 723 -21.92 16.94 -7.30
CA THR A 723 -22.59 18.17 -7.73
C THR A 723 -21.55 19.21 -8.08
N LEU A 724 -21.58 19.73 -9.31
CA LEU A 724 -20.79 20.89 -9.70
C LEU A 724 -21.61 22.16 -9.46
N VAL A 725 -21.08 23.06 -8.65
CA VAL A 725 -21.64 24.38 -8.36
C VAL A 725 -20.88 25.43 -9.16
N ARG A 726 -21.59 26.15 -10.04
CA ARG A 726 -20.98 27.19 -10.88
C ARG A 726 -20.81 28.49 -10.11
N ALA A 727 -19.61 29.08 -10.15
CA ALA A 727 -19.37 30.38 -9.52
C ALA A 727 -20.12 31.54 -10.18
N SER A 728 -20.42 31.42 -11.48
CA SER A 728 -21.02 32.50 -12.26
C SER A 728 -22.44 32.86 -11.85
N ASP A 729 -23.23 31.86 -11.45
CA ASP A 729 -24.67 31.98 -11.23
C ASP A 729 -25.20 31.11 -10.08
N GLY A 730 -24.33 30.33 -9.42
CA GLY A 730 -24.71 29.39 -8.37
C GLY A 730 -25.41 28.13 -8.88
N ALA A 731 -25.44 27.88 -10.20
CA ALA A 731 -26.11 26.72 -10.76
C ALA A 731 -25.50 25.41 -10.22
N ARG A 732 -26.36 24.51 -9.75
CA ARG A 732 -25.98 23.19 -9.22
C ARG A 732 -26.30 22.12 -10.25
N ILE A 733 -25.28 21.39 -10.71
CA ILE A 733 -25.37 20.41 -11.78
C ILE A 733 -24.98 19.04 -11.22
N SER A 734 -25.92 18.11 -11.17
CA SER A 734 -25.61 16.71 -10.85
C SER A 734 -24.73 16.11 -11.94
N LEU A 735 -23.62 15.51 -11.56
CA LEU A 735 -22.68 14.86 -12.46
C LEU A 735 -22.84 13.33 -12.40
N PRO A 736 -22.58 12.62 -13.52
CA PRO A 736 -22.54 11.16 -13.53
C PRO A 736 -21.39 10.62 -12.68
N SER A 737 -21.43 9.32 -12.38
CA SER A 737 -20.40 8.60 -11.64
C SER A 737 -19.06 8.51 -12.37
N LYS A 738 -19.13 8.35 -13.69
CA LYS A 738 -17.98 8.18 -14.57
C LYS A 738 -18.09 9.19 -15.71
N ALA A 739 -17.18 10.15 -15.77
CA ALA A 739 -17.11 11.12 -16.87
C ALA A 739 -15.72 11.73 -17.01
N ASP A 740 -15.35 12.04 -18.25
CA ASP A 740 -14.10 12.72 -18.62
C ASP A 740 -14.37 14.12 -19.16
N PHE A 741 -13.35 14.96 -19.13
CA PHE A 741 -13.32 16.29 -19.78
C PHE A 741 -14.43 17.24 -19.28
N ILE A 742 -14.82 17.15 -18.01
CA ILE A 742 -15.79 18.07 -17.42
C ILE A 742 -15.11 19.43 -17.22
N ALA A 743 -15.54 20.44 -17.99
CA ALA A 743 -14.96 21.77 -17.92
C ALA A 743 -15.34 22.51 -16.62
N VAL A 744 -14.31 22.98 -15.91
CA VAL A 744 -14.42 23.83 -14.71
C VAL A 744 -13.76 25.19 -14.92
N ARG A 745 -14.27 26.20 -14.21
CA ARG A 745 -13.77 27.57 -14.23
C ARG A 745 -13.29 27.97 -12.84
N GLU A 746 -12.53 29.06 -12.78
CA GLU A 746 -12.10 29.66 -11.53
C GLU A 746 -13.32 30.00 -10.65
N GLY A 747 -13.30 29.51 -9.41
CA GLY A 747 -14.36 29.62 -8.41
C GLY A 747 -15.40 28.51 -8.43
N ASP A 748 -15.48 27.67 -9.48
CA ASP A 748 -16.42 26.53 -9.48
C ASP A 748 -16.06 25.56 -8.34
N VAL A 749 -17.08 24.93 -7.75
CA VAL A 749 -16.92 23.96 -6.65
C VAL A 749 -17.48 22.60 -7.05
N LEU A 750 -16.67 21.54 -6.96
CA LEU A 750 -17.16 20.16 -7.01
C LEU A 750 -17.43 19.66 -5.59
N GLU A 751 -18.69 19.47 -5.26
CA GLU A 751 -19.10 18.73 -4.07
C GLU A 751 -19.09 17.23 -4.38
N TRP A 752 -18.15 16.49 -3.79
CA TRP A 752 -18.04 15.04 -3.98
C TRP A 752 -18.34 14.30 -2.68
N CYS A 753 -19.49 13.63 -2.65
CA CYS A 753 -19.91 12.78 -1.56
C CYS A 753 -19.67 11.32 -1.91
N THR A 754 -18.70 10.69 -1.26
CA THR A 754 -18.50 9.25 -1.37
C THR A 754 -19.53 8.49 -0.55
N TRP A 755 -19.60 7.19 -0.75
CA TRP A 755 -20.66 6.35 -0.23
C TRP A 755 -20.24 5.61 1.05
N GLY A 756 -21.25 5.20 1.83
CA GLY A 756 -21.03 4.47 3.08
C GLY A 756 -20.78 2.97 2.87
N GLY A 757 -20.51 2.26 3.96
CA GLY A 757 -20.53 0.80 4.00
C GLY A 757 -21.91 0.30 4.46
N GLY A 758 -22.26 -0.95 4.14
CA GLY A 758 -23.45 -1.61 4.68
C GLY A 758 -23.29 -1.95 6.17
N GLY A 759 -24.42 -2.06 6.88
CA GLY A 759 -24.48 -2.44 8.28
C GLY A 759 -24.44 -3.96 8.49
N TYR A 760 -23.97 -4.38 9.67
CA TYR A 760 -23.96 -5.78 10.10
C TYR A 760 -24.88 -5.97 11.32
N GLY A 761 -25.75 -6.97 11.26
CA GLY A 761 -26.65 -7.30 12.38
C GLY A 761 -27.83 -6.34 12.51
N ALA A 762 -28.83 -6.72 13.30
CA ALA A 762 -30.03 -5.89 13.50
C ALA A 762 -29.71 -4.54 14.17
N PRO A 763 -30.18 -3.39 13.64
CA PRO A 763 -29.93 -2.07 14.22
C PRO A 763 -30.39 -1.93 15.68
N TYR A 764 -31.55 -2.48 16.04
CA TYR A 764 -32.09 -2.42 17.40
C TYR A 764 -31.26 -3.19 18.43
N ALA A 765 -30.33 -4.04 18.00
CA ALA A 765 -29.42 -4.76 18.88
C ALA A 765 -28.21 -3.89 19.31
N ARG A 766 -27.94 -2.76 18.63
CA ARG A 766 -26.88 -1.83 19.01
C ARG A 766 -27.17 -1.21 20.39
N PRO A 767 -26.22 -1.11 21.32
CA PRO A 767 -26.45 -0.45 22.61
C PRO A 767 -26.88 1.02 22.43
N ALA A 768 -27.98 1.42 23.07
CA ALA A 768 -28.55 2.76 22.90
C ALA A 768 -27.59 3.88 23.32
N GLU A 769 -26.81 3.65 24.38
CA GLU A 769 -25.79 4.59 24.86
C GLU A 769 -24.66 4.83 23.85
N ILE A 770 -24.33 3.81 23.04
CA ILE A 770 -23.35 3.97 21.96
C ILE A 770 -23.94 4.88 20.88
N VAL A 771 -25.21 4.66 20.50
CA VAL A 771 -25.90 5.51 19.51
C VAL A 771 -26.00 6.96 20.00
N ALA A 772 -26.37 7.19 21.26
CA ALA A 772 -26.41 8.54 21.84
C ALA A 772 -25.04 9.23 21.82
N ARG A 773 -23.97 8.49 22.12
CA ARG A 773 -22.59 8.99 21.98
C ARG A 773 -22.25 9.32 20.52
N GLU A 774 -22.56 8.44 19.58
CA GLU A 774 -22.32 8.67 18.14
C GLU A 774 -23.08 9.90 17.61
N VAL A 775 -24.26 10.21 18.18
CA VAL A 775 -24.98 11.44 17.88
C VAL A 775 -24.25 12.68 18.41
N ARG A 776 -23.72 12.62 19.62
CA ARG A 776 -22.89 13.70 20.19
C ARG A 776 -21.57 13.90 19.43
N GLU A 777 -21.00 12.82 18.90
CA GLU A 777 -19.78 12.84 18.09
C GLU A 777 -20.04 13.22 16.62
N GLY A 778 -21.30 13.37 16.21
CA GLY A 778 -21.68 13.74 14.84
C GLY A 778 -21.51 12.62 13.81
N LEU A 779 -21.41 11.36 14.22
CA LEU A 779 -21.34 10.20 13.33
C LEU A 779 -22.73 9.71 12.89
N VAL A 780 -23.73 9.96 13.73
CA VAL A 780 -25.15 9.64 13.53
C VAL A 780 -25.93 10.92 13.78
N THR A 781 -27.01 11.21 13.07
CA THR A 781 -27.86 12.37 13.40
C THR A 781 -28.93 12.01 14.43
N ARG A 782 -29.59 13.02 15.03
CA ARG A 782 -30.73 12.77 15.93
C ARG A 782 -31.82 11.93 15.26
N ASP A 783 -32.11 12.21 13.99
CA ASP A 783 -33.07 11.45 13.19
C ASP A 783 -32.52 10.07 12.82
N GLY A 784 -31.21 9.99 12.51
CA GLY A 784 -30.48 8.75 12.28
C GLY A 784 -30.56 7.76 13.45
N ALA A 785 -30.61 8.25 14.70
CA ALA A 785 -30.77 7.41 15.89
C ALA A 785 -32.06 6.56 15.86
N LEU A 786 -33.12 7.05 15.21
CA LEU A 786 -34.38 6.32 15.06
C LEU A 786 -34.22 5.05 14.22
N ARG A 787 -33.23 4.98 13.31
CA ARG A 787 -32.89 3.76 12.56
C ARG A 787 -32.39 2.63 13.47
N TYR A 788 -31.94 2.95 14.68
CA TYR A 788 -31.55 2.00 15.73
C TYR A 788 -32.63 1.80 16.79
N GLY A 789 -33.81 2.40 16.59
CA GLY A 789 -34.89 2.46 17.57
C GLY A 789 -34.50 3.22 18.83
N VAL A 790 -33.60 4.21 18.73
CA VAL A 790 -33.14 5.01 19.87
C VAL A 790 -33.77 6.40 19.81
N ALA A 791 -34.52 6.73 20.85
CA ALA A 791 -35.04 8.08 21.06
C ALA A 791 -34.12 8.85 22.01
N LEU A 792 -33.90 10.13 21.71
CA LEU A 792 -33.03 11.00 22.49
C LEU A 792 -33.79 12.21 23.02
N THR A 793 -33.49 12.54 24.29
CA THR A 793 -33.89 13.80 24.91
C THR A 793 -33.21 14.99 24.22
N ASP A 794 -33.62 16.22 24.55
CA ASP A 794 -32.97 17.43 24.00
C ASP A 794 -31.52 17.60 24.43
N ALA A 795 -31.11 16.94 25.52
CA ALA A 795 -29.71 16.87 25.96
C ALA A 795 -28.90 15.78 25.23
N LEU A 796 -29.48 15.11 24.23
CA LEU A 796 -28.89 13.99 23.49
C LEU A 796 -28.56 12.78 24.38
N GLU A 797 -29.31 12.60 25.48
CA GLU A 797 -29.28 11.40 26.31
C GLU A 797 -30.40 10.43 25.93
N VAL A 798 -30.18 9.13 26.16
CA VAL A 798 -31.14 8.07 25.83
C VAL A 798 -32.45 8.26 26.60
N GLU A 799 -33.56 8.36 25.87
CA GLU A 799 -34.90 8.31 26.44
C GLU A 799 -35.34 6.84 26.52
N ALA A 800 -35.14 6.21 27.68
CA ALA A 800 -35.29 4.76 27.84
C ALA A 800 -36.70 4.23 27.48
N GLY A 801 -37.76 4.95 27.88
CA GLY A 801 -39.14 4.55 27.62
C GLY A 801 -39.50 4.56 26.13
N ALA A 802 -39.25 5.67 25.44
CA ALA A 802 -39.48 5.78 24.00
C ALA A 802 -38.59 4.82 23.20
N THR A 803 -37.32 4.66 23.59
CA THR A 803 -36.39 3.69 22.98
C THR A 803 -36.92 2.26 23.08
N ALA A 804 -37.44 1.84 24.24
CA ALA A 804 -38.01 0.51 24.42
C ALA A 804 -39.22 0.27 23.50
N ASN A 805 -40.10 1.27 23.37
CA ASN A 805 -41.27 1.20 22.49
C ASN A 805 -40.87 1.10 21.01
N LEU A 806 -39.96 1.96 20.55
CA LEU A 806 -39.46 1.94 19.16
C LEU A 806 -38.84 0.58 18.81
N ARG A 807 -38.01 0.02 19.70
CA ARG A 807 -37.41 -1.30 19.46
C ARG A 807 -38.44 -2.41 19.43
N ALA A 808 -39.45 -2.37 20.29
CA ALA A 808 -40.54 -3.35 20.26
C ALA A 808 -41.31 -3.31 18.93
N GLU A 809 -41.57 -2.11 18.40
CA GLU A 809 -42.19 -1.93 17.08
C GLU A 809 -41.32 -2.47 15.96
N MET A 810 -40.02 -2.16 15.95
CA MET A 810 -39.07 -2.67 14.95
C MET A 810 -38.99 -4.20 14.96
N ILE A 811 -38.95 -4.82 16.15
CA ILE A 811 -38.93 -6.29 16.30
C ILE A 811 -40.23 -6.89 15.75
N ALA A 812 -41.38 -6.31 16.07
CA ALA A 812 -42.67 -6.77 15.54
C ALA A 812 -42.75 -6.67 14.01
N GLN A 813 -42.23 -5.59 13.42
CA GLN A 813 -42.17 -5.41 11.96
C GLN A 813 -41.26 -6.43 11.28
N MET A 814 -40.12 -6.76 11.90
CA MET A 814 -39.19 -7.78 11.37
C MET A 814 -39.82 -9.18 11.40
N ALA A 815 -40.48 -9.54 12.51
CA ALA A 815 -41.21 -10.80 12.62
C ALA A 815 -42.34 -10.91 11.58
N ALA A 816 -43.08 -9.82 11.33
CA ALA A 816 -44.13 -9.78 10.32
C ALA A 816 -43.62 -9.98 8.88
N LYS A 817 -42.37 -9.62 8.60
CA LYS A 817 -41.70 -9.85 7.30
C LYS A 817 -41.16 -11.27 7.13
N GLY A 818 -41.39 -12.17 8.10
CA GLY A 818 -40.91 -13.56 8.05
C GLY A 818 -39.39 -13.68 8.14
N ARG A 819 -38.70 -12.65 8.65
CA ARG A 819 -37.25 -12.65 8.83
C ARG A 819 -36.91 -13.32 10.17
N GLU A 820 -36.35 -14.52 10.11
CA GLU A 820 -35.83 -15.21 11.29
C GLU A 820 -34.48 -14.60 11.73
N GLU A 821 -34.30 -14.43 13.04
CA GLU A 821 -33.05 -13.96 13.62
C GLU A 821 -31.93 -14.99 13.37
N GLY A 822 -30.88 -14.56 12.63
CA GLY A 822 -29.73 -15.42 12.29
C GLY A 822 -29.77 -16.09 10.91
N ALA A 823 -30.82 -15.87 10.10
CA ALA A 823 -30.81 -16.29 8.70
C ALA A 823 -29.82 -15.45 7.88
N PHE A 824 -29.08 -16.11 6.97
CA PHE A 824 -28.23 -15.40 6.00
C PHE A 824 -29.11 -14.58 5.06
N GLU A 825 -29.15 -13.27 5.30
CA GLU A 825 -29.90 -12.30 4.50
C GLU A 825 -28.99 -11.17 4.07
N ILE A 826 -29.08 -10.81 2.78
CA ILE A 826 -28.38 -9.67 2.22
C ILE A 826 -29.43 -8.61 1.86
N ASN A 827 -29.27 -7.43 2.45
CA ASN A 827 -30.17 -6.31 2.21
C ASN A 827 -29.56 -5.37 1.17
N ARG A 828 -30.12 -5.36 -0.04
CA ARG A 828 -29.70 -4.49 -1.15
C ARG A 828 -30.48 -3.17 -1.23
N GLY A 829 -31.48 -2.98 -0.38
CA GLY A 829 -32.42 -1.86 -0.48
C GLY A 829 -33.49 -2.03 -1.56
N GLY A 830 -33.75 -3.26 -1.98
CA GLY A 830 -34.73 -3.63 -3.02
C GLY A 830 -34.16 -4.61 -4.04
N THR A 831 -35.01 -5.09 -4.94
CA THR A 831 -34.57 -5.79 -6.17
C THR A 831 -33.91 -4.81 -7.13
N LEU A 832 -33.24 -5.31 -8.18
CA LEU A 832 -32.60 -4.41 -9.13
C LEU A 832 -33.64 -3.64 -9.95
N ALA A 833 -34.74 -4.30 -10.33
CA ALA A 833 -35.86 -3.66 -11.01
C ALA A 833 -36.48 -2.51 -10.18
N GLU A 834 -36.68 -2.73 -8.88
CA GLU A 834 -37.17 -1.69 -7.96
C GLU A 834 -36.21 -0.50 -7.84
N ILE A 835 -34.90 -0.75 -7.82
CA ILE A 835 -33.88 0.30 -7.83
C ILE A 835 -33.94 1.12 -9.13
N PHE A 836 -34.14 0.46 -10.28
CA PHE A 836 -34.28 1.14 -11.56
C PHE A 836 -35.51 2.04 -11.63
N GLU A 837 -36.65 1.55 -11.14
CA GLU A 837 -37.90 2.31 -11.13
C GLU A 837 -37.81 3.59 -10.30
N ARG A 838 -37.10 3.54 -9.16
CA ARG A 838 -36.91 4.70 -8.28
C ARG A 838 -35.63 5.50 -8.58
N CYS A 839 -34.85 5.12 -9.59
CA CYS A 839 -33.52 5.67 -9.83
C CYS A 839 -33.54 7.20 -10.02
N GLU A 840 -34.38 7.69 -10.93
CA GLU A 840 -34.46 9.12 -11.25
C GLU A 840 -34.99 9.94 -10.06
N GLU A 841 -35.97 9.40 -9.33
CA GLU A 841 -36.51 10.04 -8.13
C GLU A 841 -35.47 10.11 -6.99
N GLU A 842 -34.72 9.03 -6.75
CA GLU A 842 -33.77 8.94 -5.65
C GLU A 842 -32.41 9.61 -5.95
N THR A 843 -32.02 9.73 -7.22
CA THR A 843 -30.67 10.18 -7.62
C THR A 843 -30.65 11.42 -8.51
N GLY A 844 -31.77 11.76 -9.15
CA GLY A 844 -31.83 12.79 -10.19
C GLY A 844 -31.20 12.39 -11.52
N LEU A 845 -30.79 11.12 -11.68
CA LEU A 845 -30.18 10.58 -12.90
C LEU A 845 -31.04 9.44 -13.47
N LEU A 846 -31.08 9.33 -14.80
CA LEU A 846 -31.76 8.22 -15.46
C LEU A 846 -30.98 6.92 -15.25
N PRO A 847 -31.66 5.77 -15.07
CA PRO A 847 -30.98 4.48 -14.99
C PRO A 847 -30.23 4.16 -16.29
N PRO A 848 -29.08 3.46 -16.22
CA PRO A 848 -28.35 3.04 -17.41
C PRO A 848 -29.12 1.99 -18.21
N ARG A 849 -28.70 1.77 -19.46
CA ARG A 849 -29.29 0.72 -20.31
C ARG A 849 -28.67 -0.64 -20.01
N LEU A 850 -29.49 -1.69 -19.99
CA LEU A 850 -29.04 -3.03 -19.66
C LEU A 850 -28.02 -3.56 -20.68
N PRO A 851 -26.85 -4.08 -20.23
CA PRO A 851 -25.83 -4.62 -21.11
C PRO A 851 -26.34 -5.78 -21.97
N SER A 852 -27.34 -6.53 -21.52
CA SER A 852 -27.93 -7.66 -22.27
C SER A 852 -28.70 -7.22 -23.53
N GLY A 853 -29.20 -5.98 -23.58
CA GLY A 853 -29.90 -5.43 -24.75
C GLY A 853 -28.98 -5.14 -25.95
N ARG A 854 -27.67 -5.10 -25.73
CA ARG A 854 -26.69 -4.73 -26.76
C ARG A 854 -26.45 -5.85 -27.77
N THR A 855 -25.99 -5.45 -28.96
CA THR A 855 -25.38 -6.38 -29.92
C THR A 855 -23.91 -6.59 -29.54
N LEU A 856 -23.47 -7.85 -29.39
CA LEU A 856 -22.05 -8.14 -29.17
C LEU A 856 -21.21 -7.74 -30.39
N ARG A 857 -20.01 -7.21 -30.13
CA ARG A 857 -19.06 -6.78 -31.16
C ARG A 857 -17.64 -7.23 -30.83
N GLY A 858 -16.74 -7.08 -31.80
CA GLY A 858 -15.31 -7.34 -31.65
C GLY A 858 -14.98 -8.83 -31.46
N PRO A 859 -13.75 -9.15 -31.02
CA PRO A 859 -13.27 -10.52 -30.91
C PRO A 859 -14.12 -11.43 -30.01
N ALA A 860 -14.70 -10.89 -28.93
CA ALA A 860 -15.53 -11.68 -28.02
C ALA A 860 -16.84 -12.17 -28.64
N ALA A 861 -17.39 -11.44 -29.62
CA ALA A 861 -18.58 -11.87 -30.36
C ALA A 861 -18.33 -13.14 -31.21
N GLY A 862 -17.06 -13.45 -31.52
CA GLY A 862 -16.67 -14.67 -32.23
C GLY A 862 -16.55 -15.91 -31.32
N LEU A 863 -16.71 -15.76 -30.01
CA LEU A 863 -16.60 -16.87 -29.05
C LEU A 863 -17.99 -17.46 -28.77
N GLU A 864 -18.23 -18.72 -29.18
CA GLU A 864 -19.53 -19.38 -29.03
C GLU A 864 -20.06 -19.38 -27.60
N HIS A 865 -19.18 -19.61 -26.60
CA HIS A 865 -19.57 -19.59 -25.19
C HIS A 865 -19.96 -18.19 -24.70
N ILE A 866 -19.43 -17.13 -25.30
CA ILE A 866 -19.82 -15.74 -24.98
C ILE A 866 -21.16 -15.39 -25.58
N VAL A 867 -21.45 -15.84 -26.81
CA VAL A 867 -22.78 -15.67 -27.42
C VAL A 867 -23.84 -16.38 -26.57
N ALA A 868 -23.56 -17.62 -26.14
CA ALA A 868 -24.44 -18.37 -25.25
C ALA A 868 -24.61 -17.69 -23.88
N LEU A 869 -23.53 -17.17 -23.30
CA LEU A 869 -23.56 -16.39 -22.05
C LEU A 869 -24.44 -15.14 -22.19
N HIS A 870 -24.30 -14.38 -23.28
CA HIS A 870 -25.09 -13.18 -23.53
C HIS A 870 -26.58 -13.48 -23.65
N ALA A 871 -26.95 -14.54 -24.40
CA ALA A 871 -28.34 -14.99 -24.49
C ALA A 871 -28.92 -15.40 -23.13
N ARG A 872 -28.10 -16.04 -22.27
CA ARG A 872 -28.51 -16.37 -20.90
C ARG A 872 -28.74 -15.11 -20.07
N ARG A 873 -27.88 -14.09 -20.17
CA ARG A 873 -28.07 -12.80 -19.49
C ARG A 873 -29.33 -12.08 -19.95
N GLN A 874 -29.65 -12.14 -21.23
CA GLN A 874 -30.93 -11.62 -21.75
C GLN A 874 -32.14 -12.32 -21.12
N ALA A 875 -32.08 -13.65 -20.94
CA ALA A 875 -33.16 -14.38 -20.28
C ALA A 875 -33.28 -14.01 -18.79
N GLU A 876 -32.15 -13.92 -18.08
CA GLU A 876 -32.09 -13.50 -16.67
C GLU A 876 -32.66 -12.08 -16.48
N ASP A 877 -32.29 -11.13 -17.33
CA ASP A 877 -32.78 -9.75 -17.24
C ASP A 877 -34.26 -9.64 -17.64
N ARG A 878 -34.76 -10.47 -18.57
CA ARG A 878 -36.19 -10.54 -18.88
C ARG A 878 -37.02 -11.04 -17.69
N GLU A 879 -36.45 -11.95 -16.89
CA GLU A 879 -37.07 -12.44 -15.66
C GLU A 879 -37.08 -11.36 -14.58
N GLU A 880 -35.95 -10.69 -14.34
CA GLU A 880 -35.81 -9.65 -13.31
C GLU A 880 -36.64 -8.39 -13.61
N PHE A 881 -36.63 -7.89 -14.86
CA PHE A 881 -37.27 -6.63 -15.24
C PHE A 881 -38.68 -6.81 -15.83
N GLY A 882 -39.09 -8.04 -16.16
CA GLY A 882 -40.40 -8.34 -16.72
C GLY A 882 -40.77 -7.46 -17.92
N ASN A 883 -41.93 -6.82 -17.88
CA ASN A 883 -42.43 -5.95 -18.95
C ASN A 883 -41.57 -4.70 -19.18
N ASN A 884 -40.75 -4.30 -18.19
CA ASN A 884 -39.87 -3.14 -18.30
C ASN A 884 -38.55 -3.46 -19.00
N TYR A 885 -38.26 -4.74 -19.31
CA TYR A 885 -37.02 -5.14 -19.96
C TYR A 885 -36.79 -4.40 -21.29
N GLU A 886 -37.76 -4.38 -22.21
CA GLU A 886 -37.58 -3.76 -23.54
C GLU A 886 -37.29 -2.25 -23.45
N ARG A 887 -37.86 -1.58 -22.44
CA ARG A 887 -37.59 -0.17 -22.12
C ARG A 887 -36.13 0.01 -21.69
N TYR A 888 -35.66 -0.75 -20.70
CA TYR A 888 -34.32 -0.58 -20.14
C TYR A 888 -33.20 -1.21 -20.99
N ALA A 889 -33.53 -2.19 -21.83
CA ALA A 889 -32.62 -2.75 -22.82
C ALA A 889 -32.41 -1.81 -24.03
N GLY A 890 -33.19 -0.73 -24.15
CA GLY A 890 -33.15 0.18 -25.30
C GLY A 890 -33.65 -0.46 -26.60
N LEU A 891 -34.54 -1.45 -26.48
CA LEU A 891 -35.10 -2.23 -27.58
C LEU A 891 -36.52 -1.79 -27.96
N ALA A 892 -37.18 -1.00 -27.11
CA ALA A 892 -38.44 -0.35 -27.46
C ALA A 892 -38.24 0.58 -28.65
N ALA A 893 -38.91 0.27 -29.77
CA ALA A 893 -38.93 1.13 -30.95
C ALA A 893 -39.41 2.54 -30.58
N GLU A 894 -38.87 3.55 -31.27
CA GLU A 894 -39.47 4.88 -31.40
C GLU A 894 -40.89 4.76 -31.98
N SER A 895 -41.85 4.36 -31.16
CA SER A 895 -43.27 4.30 -31.49
C SER A 895 -44.05 5.21 -30.55
N ALA A 896 -43.64 6.48 -30.50
CA ALA A 896 -44.49 7.59 -30.13
C ALA A 896 -43.92 8.84 -30.81
N GLY A 897 -44.52 9.22 -31.94
CA GLY A 897 -44.22 10.49 -32.59
C GLY A 897 -44.48 11.65 -31.62
N GLY A 898 -43.41 12.32 -31.22
CA GLY A 898 -43.44 13.56 -30.46
C GLY A 898 -42.13 14.28 -30.69
N ALA A 899 -42.12 15.24 -31.61
CA ALA A 899 -40.96 16.03 -31.94
C ALA A 899 -40.41 16.73 -30.69
N VAL A 900 -39.19 16.36 -30.28
CA VAL A 900 -38.35 17.17 -29.40
C VAL A 900 -37.08 17.48 -30.17
N GLY A 901 -36.87 18.78 -30.40
CA GLY A 901 -35.94 19.32 -31.38
C GLY A 901 -34.49 18.92 -31.15
N ALA A 902 -33.84 18.57 -32.26
CA ALA A 902 -32.39 18.54 -32.40
C ALA A 902 -31.82 19.95 -32.11
N GLY A 903 -31.35 20.16 -30.89
CA GLY A 903 -30.60 21.33 -30.47
C GLY A 903 -29.09 21.13 -30.65
N GLY A 904 -28.59 21.35 -31.86
CA GLY A 904 -27.28 21.95 -32.12
C GLY A 904 -26.02 21.24 -31.62
N GLY A 905 -25.62 20.16 -32.28
CA GLY A 905 -24.21 19.78 -32.32
C GLY A 905 -23.40 20.85 -33.07
N ARG A 906 -22.53 21.58 -32.38
CA ARG A 906 -21.39 22.23 -33.02
C ARG A 906 -20.19 21.32 -32.91
N ARG A 907 -19.93 20.62 -34.03
CA ARG A 907 -18.57 20.27 -34.41
C ARG A 907 -17.78 21.57 -34.52
N CYS A 908 -16.68 21.69 -33.80
CA CYS A 908 -15.57 22.53 -34.19
C CYS A 908 -14.31 21.68 -34.07
N CYS A 909 -13.51 21.75 -35.14
CA CYS A 909 -12.30 20.99 -35.40
C CYS A 909 -11.27 21.05 -34.31
#